data_AF-A0A970XMA9-F1
#
_entry.id   AF-A0A970XMA9-F1
#
_cell.length_a   1.000
_cell.length_b   1.000
_cell.length_c   1.000
_cell.angle_alpha   90.00
_cell.angle_beta   90.00
_cell.angle_gamma   90.00
#
_symmetry.space_group_name_H-M   'P 1'
#
loop_
_entity.id
_entity.type
_entity.pdbx_description
1 polymer ?
#
loop_
_entity_poly.entity_id
_entity_poly.type
_entity_poly.pdbx_seq_one_letter_code
_entity_poly.pdbx_strand_id
1 'polypeptide(L)'
;MKKKSLLMLLVVALVLLVSITAVACKPETVAVTGVTLDREVLSLVVGTEGTLVATVAPEDATDKTVAWTIADEAVATISATGVVTAVAVGETEATVTTTDGSFTAACDVIVTAVPVAATGLALNKATLEISTDGKYLLRPVFTPRETTNQDIASWTSSNTAVATVTNGLVVAVTAGTTTITAVSEDGDFEATCEVTVAARADGVLVVGYSPFSSKFSPFFSKTAYDQDVAAMTQVGLLTTDRLGNLILQAIEGETTSYMGTEYLYTGIADITIDKSEVEPFDTTYTIEIRDDLVFSDNDPMTIDDVIFTMYALCDPTYTGSSTLYSTNIKGMDAYRTDNQDMSVEAAAYIADLTAIVAAVEAEEIDPADFTVEQQEMVDWAIEKTLDTAAWASWAYSYSVAQYISFGYGDEESTDEEVYLAVATDEILGGFYDDYKAELETMKEIELIQAYIALHPEEKVQTISGITKTGDYSMTVVTDGFEATTIYQLGVSVTPLHYYGDVAKYNYAANQFGFDKGDLSTVQAKTTEPMGAGAYTFDRFENGIVYFEANQYYYKGEPIIQNIQFRETSDTDKVSGIIAGTFDVTDPSLSNTVLDQIKDANSNSEISGDFIKTSLVDNLGYGYIGINASRVKIGESDSAESKALRKAYATLFAAYREVVVNSYYGDRASVIEYPISNTSWAAPQPTDDGYAIAYSVDTDGEAIYTAGMTAQQKYDAALAASIEFFEAAGYTRTAGVFTTVPELTAHIPADGQGDHPAFGILTYVKAALATIGVTLNITDYADSNNFWPVLEGNQADIWCAAWGATIDPDMYQVYHSSNAIGAGGTDSNHYSITDQDLDDKIVEARQSDDQAVRKALYKECLEIIMDWGVEIPTYQRKNAIVFSPKRVDLETLTPDITTFWGWMNDIELLDLA
;
A
#
# COMPACT_ATOMS: atom_id res chain seq x y z
N MET A 1 36.18 30.60 74.40
CA MET A 1 36.58 30.74 75.81
C MET A 1 35.45 30.21 76.67
N LYS A 2 35.55 28.95 77.12
CA LYS A 2 36.08 28.52 78.44
C LYS A 2 35.09 28.72 79.60
N LYS A 3 34.69 27.56 80.15
CA LYS A 3 34.52 27.21 81.57
C LYS A 3 33.30 27.82 82.31
N LYS A 4 32.42 26.94 82.78
CA LYS A 4 32.60 26.28 84.09
C LYS A 4 31.66 25.09 84.25
N SER A 5 32.27 23.96 84.57
CA SER A 5 31.66 22.75 85.13
C SER A 5 31.74 22.82 86.66
N LEU A 6 30.95 21.96 87.30
CA LEU A 6 31.17 21.35 88.63
C LEU A 6 30.42 21.96 89.83
N LEU A 7 29.17 21.51 90.04
CA LEU A 7 28.77 20.97 91.34
C LEU A 7 27.62 19.96 91.17
N MET A 8 28.04 18.71 91.12
CA MET A 8 27.25 17.50 91.32
C MET A 8 26.77 17.44 92.79
N LEU A 9 25.64 16.77 93.03
CA LEU A 9 25.18 16.23 94.32
C LEU A 9 24.70 17.22 95.40
N LEU A 10 23.39 17.45 95.45
CA LEU A 10 22.67 17.47 96.74
C LEU A 10 21.28 16.84 96.58
N VAL A 11 21.06 15.77 97.35
CA VAL A 11 19.76 15.17 97.73
C VAL A 11 19.11 14.22 96.72
N VAL A 12 19.91 13.26 96.25
CA VAL A 12 19.47 11.86 96.21
C VAL A 12 19.73 11.31 97.63
N ALA A 13 18.70 10.76 98.28
CA ALA A 13 18.67 10.10 99.61
C ALA A 13 18.33 10.96 100.86
N LEU A 14 17.04 11.13 101.15
CA LEU A 14 16.52 11.10 102.52
C LEU A 14 15.14 10.44 102.55
N VAL A 15 15.06 9.29 103.21
CA VAL A 15 13.85 8.53 103.64
C VAL A 15 13.20 7.61 102.59
N LEU A 16 13.84 6.44 102.45
CA LEU A 16 13.22 5.15 102.12
C LEU A 16 12.81 4.48 103.45
N LEU A 17 11.71 3.72 103.45
CA LEU A 17 11.10 2.88 104.51
C LEU A 17 10.16 3.56 105.55
N VAL A 18 8.84 3.41 105.40
CA VAL A 18 8.01 2.37 106.06
C VAL A 18 6.78 2.11 105.17
N SER A 19 6.53 0.83 104.92
CA SER A 19 5.44 0.24 104.15
C SER A 19 4.22 -0.10 105.02
N ILE A 20 3.01 0.08 104.48
CA ILE A 20 1.85 -0.83 104.56
C ILE A 20 0.93 -0.50 103.36
N THR A 21 0.62 -1.53 102.59
CA THR A 21 -0.30 -1.58 101.44
C THR A 21 -1.77 -1.60 101.86
N ALA A 22 -2.66 -0.88 101.15
CA ALA A 22 -3.92 -1.42 100.60
C ALA A 22 -4.72 -0.37 99.81
N VAL A 23 -4.95 -0.70 98.53
CA VAL A 23 -5.95 -0.20 97.56
C VAL A 23 -5.78 1.24 97.04
N ALA A 24 -5.13 1.34 95.87
CA ALA A 24 -5.29 2.47 94.97
C ALA A 24 -6.72 2.47 94.40
N CYS A 25 -7.51 3.51 94.71
CA CYS A 25 -8.67 3.86 93.90
C CYS A 25 -8.13 4.52 92.62
N LYS A 26 -8.11 3.76 91.53
CA LYS A 26 -7.87 4.25 90.16
C LYS A 26 -8.87 5.40 89.91
N PRO A 27 -8.47 6.58 89.41
CA PRO A 27 -9.45 7.57 88.97
C PRO A 27 -10.38 6.88 87.96
N GLU A 28 -11.68 7.00 88.16
CA GLU A 28 -12.67 6.40 87.27
C GLU A 28 -12.53 7.07 85.91
N THR A 29 -11.94 6.35 84.96
CA THR A 29 -11.77 6.82 83.59
C THR A 29 -13.12 6.72 82.90
N VAL A 30 -13.71 7.87 82.55
CA VAL A 30 -14.89 7.93 81.70
C VAL A 30 -14.45 7.55 80.30
N ALA A 31 -14.82 6.35 79.87
CA ALA A 31 -14.52 5.83 78.54
C ALA A 31 -15.30 6.61 77.48
N VAL A 32 -14.70 6.78 76.31
CA VAL A 32 -15.43 7.27 75.13
C VAL A 32 -16.50 6.25 74.74
N THR A 33 -17.64 6.74 74.25
CA THR A 33 -18.78 5.94 73.77
C THR A 33 -19.12 6.24 72.31
N GLY A 34 -18.41 7.17 71.66
CA GLY A 34 -18.61 7.51 70.26
C GLY A 34 -17.79 8.72 69.79
N VAL A 35 -17.61 8.82 68.48
CA VAL A 35 -17.11 10.02 67.78
C VAL A 35 -18.05 10.32 66.62
N THR A 36 -18.30 11.61 66.35
CA THR A 36 -19.12 12.08 65.23
C THR A 36 -18.41 13.22 64.52
N LEU A 37 -18.69 13.39 63.22
CA LEU A 37 -18.22 14.52 62.42
C LEU A 37 -19.34 15.54 62.24
N ASP A 38 -18.96 16.79 62.01
CA ASP A 38 -19.88 17.91 61.79
C ASP A 38 -20.50 17.95 60.38
N ARG A 39 -20.02 17.10 59.46
CA ARG A 39 -20.58 16.88 58.12
C ARG A 39 -20.21 15.51 57.58
N GLU A 40 -21.03 15.01 56.66
CA GLU A 40 -20.81 13.74 55.95
C GLU A 40 -20.09 13.92 54.61
N VAL A 41 -20.15 15.14 54.02
CA VAL A 41 -19.47 15.49 52.76
C VAL A 41 -18.77 16.85 52.89
N LEU A 42 -17.53 16.95 52.40
CA LEU A 42 -16.73 18.16 52.31
C LEU A 42 -16.25 18.36 50.87
N SER A 43 -16.84 19.32 50.17
CA SER A 43 -16.42 19.67 48.80
C SER A 43 -15.41 20.81 48.81
N LEU A 44 -14.27 20.62 48.14
CA LEU A 44 -13.16 21.58 48.05
C LEU A 44 -12.73 21.79 46.60
N VAL A 45 -12.11 22.94 46.33
CA VAL A 45 -11.41 23.18 45.06
C VAL A 45 -9.92 22.91 45.26
N VAL A 46 -9.22 22.34 44.27
CA VAL A 46 -7.76 22.10 44.34
C VAL A 46 -7.01 23.33 44.88
N GLY A 47 -6.15 23.12 45.87
CA GLY A 47 -5.36 24.18 46.52
C GLY A 47 -6.09 24.94 47.64
N THR A 48 -7.35 24.61 47.94
CA THR A 48 -8.11 25.17 49.08
C THR A 48 -8.11 24.23 50.28
N GLU A 49 -8.48 24.76 51.44
CA GLU A 49 -8.56 24.01 52.70
C GLU A 49 -9.99 24.03 53.26
N GLY A 50 -10.39 22.92 53.85
CA GLY A 50 -11.58 22.78 54.68
C GLY A 50 -11.21 22.26 56.06
N THR A 51 -12.15 22.26 57.02
CA THR A 51 -11.89 21.72 58.36
C THR A 51 -13.02 20.81 58.78
N LEU A 52 -12.69 19.58 59.18
CA LEU A 52 -13.59 18.64 59.82
C LEU A 52 -13.46 18.75 61.34
N VAL A 53 -14.60 18.77 62.03
CA VAL A 53 -14.66 18.87 63.50
C VAL A 53 -15.22 17.58 64.06
N ALA A 54 -14.37 16.86 64.81
CA ALA A 54 -14.77 15.66 65.52
C ALA A 54 -15.31 15.97 66.91
N THR A 55 -16.47 15.41 67.26
CA THR A 55 -17.09 15.51 68.58
C THR A 55 -17.08 14.13 69.26
N VAL A 56 -16.35 14.02 70.38
CA VAL A 56 -16.23 12.79 71.18
C VAL A 56 -17.27 12.78 72.31
N ALA A 57 -18.00 11.67 72.46
CA ALA A 57 -18.98 11.44 73.51
C ALA A 57 -18.48 10.39 74.52
N PRO A 58 -18.89 10.46 75.81
CA PRO A 58 -19.61 11.57 76.42
C PRO A 58 -18.72 12.82 76.58
N GLU A 59 -19.32 13.98 76.80
CA GLU A 59 -18.58 15.25 76.91
C GLU A 59 -17.60 15.28 78.09
N ASP A 60 -17.72 14.39 79.07
CA ASP A 60 -16.79 14.24 80.20
C ASP A 60 -15.81 13.08 80.04
N ALA A 61 -15.69 12.51 78.83
CA ALA A 61 -14.69 11.49 78.51
C ALA A 61 -13.28 11.93 78.92
N THR A 62 -12.54 11.02 79.57
CA THR A 62 -11.22 11.31 80.15
C THR A 62 -10.14 11.53 79.09
N ASP A 63 -10.27 10.88 77.93
CA ASP A 63 -9.42 11.08 76.76
C ASP A 63 -10.31 11.43 75.54
N LYS A 64 -10.15 12.66 75.02
CA LYS A 64 -10.88 13.16 73.85
C LYS A 64 -9.98 13.31 72.63
N THR A 65 -8.76 12.78 72.70
CA THR A 65 -7.85 12.86 71.57
C THR A 65 -8.32 11.93 70.46
N VAL A 66 -8.06 12.36 69.22
CA VAL A 66 -8.47 11.65 68.01
C VAL A 66 -7.31 11.64 67.02
N ALA A 67 -7.30 10.64 66.16
CA ALA A 67 -6.39 10.51 65.03
C ALA A 67 -7.18 10.62 63.72
N TRP A 68 -6.56 11.24 62.72
CA TRP A 68 -7.13 11.43 61.39
C TRP A 68 -6.32 10.65 60.36
N THR A 69 -7.03 10.06 59.41
CA THR A 69 -6.46 9.42 58.22
C THR A 69 -7.27 9.80 57.00
N ILE A 70 -6.64 9.86 55.85
CA ILE A 70 -7.31 10.05 54.56
C ILE A 70 -6.93 8.88 53.64
N ALA A 71 -7.90 8.36 52.90
CA ALA A 71 -7.71 7.14 52.12
C ALA A 71 -6.75 7.33 50.94
N ASP A 72 -6.76 8.51 50.31
CA ASP A 72 -5.93 8.87 49.18
C ASP A 72 -5.31 10.26 49.36
N GLU A 73 -4.05 10.27 49.81
CA GLU A 73 -3.26 11.49 49.99
C GLU A 73 -2.90 12.20 48.68
N ALA A 74 -3.03 11.54 47.52
CA ALA A 74 -2.85 12.19 46.23
C ALA A 74 -4.02 13.12 45.87
N VAL A 75 -5.23 12.85 46.39
CA VAL A 75 -6.44 13.66 46.19
C VAL A 75 -6.54 14.78 47.24
N ALA A 76 -6.38 14.47 48.52
CA ALA A 76 -6.38 15.45 49.60
C ALA A 76 -5.57 14.96 50.81
N THR A 77 -5.03 15.88 51.61
CA THR A 77 -4.32 15.56 52.86
C THR A 77 -5.10 16.05 54.06
N ILE A 78 -4.93 15.42 55.23
CA ILE A 78 -5.58 15.85 56.47
C ILE A 78 -4.56 16.01 57.62
N SER A 79 -4.63 17.13 58.33
CA SER A 79 -3.76 17.43 59.46
C SER A 79 -4.25 16.80 60.77
N ALA A 80 -3.39 16.76 61.78
CA ALA A 80 -3.74 16.26 63.12
C ALA A 80 -4.88 17.05 63.81
N THR A 81 -5.20 18.26 63.32
CA THR A 81 -6.31 19.08 63.83
C THR A 81 -7.58 19.00 62.97
N GLY A 82 -7.62 18.12 61.96
CA GLY A 82 -8.78 17.94 61.08
C GLY A 82 -8.88 18.94 59.92
N VAL A 83 -7.83 19.73 59.64
CA VAL A 83 -7.78 20.58 58.43
C VAL A 83 -7.45 19.70 57.22
N VAL A 84 -8.34 19.70 56.22
CA VAL A 84 -8.21 18.97 54.96
C VAL A 84 -7.71 19.93 53.88
N THR A 85 -6.61 19.61 53.21
CA THR A 85 -6.03 20.41 52.11
C THR A 85 -6.19 19.65 50.80
N ALA A 86 -6.86 20.26 49.82
CA ALA A 86 -7.12 19.65 48.52
C ALA A 86 -5.86 19.66 47.62
N VAL A 87 -5.48 18.49 47.09
CA VAL A 87 -4.23 18.29 46.33
C VAL A 87 -4.50 18.09 44.84
N ALA A 88 -5.42 17.20 44.47
CA ALA A 88 -5.77 16.90 43.07
C ALA A 88 -7.26 16.58 42.93
N VAL A 89 -7.79 16.69 41.72
CA VAL A 89 -9.20 16.37 41.42
C VAL A 89 -9.46 14.90 41.71
N GLY A 90 -10.54 14.62 42.43
CA GLY A 90 -10.91 13.25 42.80
C GLY A 90 -11.79 13.21 44.04
N GLU A 91 -12.13 12.00 44.47
CA GLU A 91 -12.90 11.74 45.68
C GLU A 91 -12.06 10.88 46.63
N THR A 92 -12.08 11.21 47.92
CA THR A 92 -11.36 10.45 48.96
C THR A 92 -12.09 10.51 50.28
N GLU A 93 -11.92 9.52 51.15
CA GLU A 93 -12.60 9.47 52.44
C GLU A 93 -11.66 9.91 53.58
N ALA A 94 -12.10 10.88 54.38
CA ALA A 94 -11.44 11.29 55.60
C ALA A 94 -12.08 10.58 56.81
N THR A 95 -11.28 9.81 57.55
CA THR A 95 -11.73 9.06 58.74
C THR A 95 -11.10 9.63 60.01
N VAL A 96 -11.93 9.87 61.02
CA VAL A 96 -11.48 10.14 62.40
C VAL A 96 -11.64 8.91 63.26
N THR A 97 -10.67 8.64 64.12
CA THR A 97 -10.65 7.52 65.08
C THR A 97 -10.32 8.02 66.48
N THR A 98 -11.04 7.57 67.51
CA THR A 98 -10.66 7.86 68.91
C THR A 98 -9.32 7.23 69.24
N THR A 99 -8.51 7.84 70.12
CA THR A 99 -7.14 7.36 70.40
C THR A 99 -7.07 5.95 71.01
N ASP A 100 -8.15 5.47 71.63
CA ASP A 100 -8.29 4.08 72.09
C ASP A 100 -8.68 3.09 70.97
N GLY A 101 -8.90 3.58 69.74
CA GLY A 101 -9.26 2.81 68.55
C GLY A 101 -10.70 2.31 68.51
N SER A 102 -11.54 2.65 69.48
CA SER A 102 -12.83 1.99 69.69
C SER A 102 -13.97 2.58 68.85
N PHE A 103 -13.85 3.82 68.36
CA PHE A 103 -14.90 4.48 67.58
C PHE A 103 -14.32 5.26 66.39
N THR A 104 -15.03 5.22 65.26
CA THR A 104 -14.69 5.93 64.03
C THR A 104 -15.88 6.70 63.47
N ALA A 105 -15.59 7.75 62.70
CA ALA A 105 -16.55 8.45 61.84
C ALA A 105 -15.85 8.89 60.56
N ALA A 106 -16.58 8.94 59.44
CA ALA A 106 -16.03 9.22 58.11
C ALA A 106 -16.78 10.37 57.42
N CYS A 107 -16.08 11.06 56.51
CA CYS A 107 -16.59 12.12 55.66
C CYS A 107 -16.02 11.97 54.25
N ASP A 108 -16.87 12.03 53.24
CA ASP A 108 -16.46 12.05 51.84
C ASP A 108 -15.87 13.42 51.50
N VAL A 109 -14.66 13.44 50.95
CA VAL A 109 -13.98 14.65 50.48
C VAL A 109 -13.99 14.63 48.96
N ILE A 110 -14.69 15.61 48.36
CA ILE A 110 -14.80 15.74 46.90
C ILE A 110 -13.98 16.94 46.49
N VAL A 111 -12.93 16.73 45.70
CA VAL A 111 -12.05 17.79 45.21
C VAL A 111 -12.36 18.06 43.73
N THR A 112 -12.82 19.27 43.43
CA THR A 112 -13.07 19.74 42.06
C THR A 112 -11.93 20.63 41.55
N ALA A 113 -11.80 20.71 40.23
CA ALA A 113 -10.82 21.60 39.59
C ALA A 113 -11.10 23.08 39.88
N VAL A 114 -10.08 23.93 39.74
CA VAL A 114 -10.25 25.39 39.75
C VAL A 114 -11.07 25.78 38.52
N PRO A 115 -12.22 26.49 38.67
CA PRO A 115 -12.99 26.95 37.53
C PRO A 115 -12.15 27.85 36.62
N VAL A 116 -12.03 27.50 35.35
CA VAL A 116 -11.38 28.32 34.33
C VAL A 116 -12.47 29.13 33.63
N ALA A 117 -12.40 30.46 33.79
CA ALA A 117 -13.35 31.37 33.17
C ALA A 117 -13.06 31.56 31.67
N ALA A 118 -14.12 31.61 30.86
CA ALA A 118 -14.00 32.02 29.47
C ALA A 118 -13.54 33.48 29.38
N THR A 119 -12.77 33.75 28.35
CA THR A 119 -12.32 35.08 27.91
C THR A 119 -12.74 35.37 26.47
N GLY A 120 -13.29 34.37 25.77
CA GLY A 120 -13.83 34.50 24.43
C GLY A 120 -14.59 33.25 23.98
N LEU A 121 -15.43 33.45 22.96
CA LEU A 121 -16.15 32.40 22.23
C LEU A 121 -15.91 32.65 20.74
N ALA A 122 -15.60 31.60 20.00
CA ALA A 122 -15.58 31.59 18.54
C ALA A 122 -16.43 30.43 18.02
N LEU A 123 -16.80 30.48 16.75
CA LEU A 123 -17.29 29.30 16.04
C LEU A 123 -16.14 28.69 15.25
N ASN A 124 -16.19 27.37 15.04
CA ASN A 124 -15.21 26.65 14.22
C ASN A 124 -15.10 27.17 12.76
N LYS A 125 -16.08 27.96 12.30
CA LYS A 125 -16.06 28.66 11.00
C LYS A 125 -16.59 30.09 11.18
N ALA A 126 -15.84 31.07 10.68
CA ALA A 126 -16.32 32.45 10.56
C ALA A 126 -17.22 32.65 9.33
N THR A 127 -16.99 31.87 8.28
CA THR A 127 -17.82 31.82 7.06
C THR A 127 -18.08 30.36 6.69
N LEU A 128 -19.29 30.07 6.22
CA LEU A 128 -19.76 28.75 5.82
C LEU A 128 -20.45 28.87 4.46
N GLU A 129 -20.11 28.00 3.53
CA GLU A 129 -20.80 27.86 2.24
C GLU A 129 -21.43 26.47 2.17
N ILE A 130 -22.74 26.41 1.89
CA ILE A 130 -23.53 25.18 1.73
C ILE A 130 -24.47 25.33 0.53
N SER A 131 -24.94 24.23 -0.04
CA SER A 131 -25.99 24.25 -1.08
C SER A 131 -27.40 24.24 -0.48
N THR A 132 -28.44 24.45 -1.30
CA THR A 132 -29.87 24.56 -0.92
C THR A 132 -30.50 23.37 -0.16
N ASP A 133 -29.76 22.28 0.02
CA ASP A 133 -30.13 21.01 0.67
C ASP A 133 -29.09 20.53 1.69
N GLY A 134 -27.98 21.27 1.82
CA GLY A 134 -26.88 20.99 2.73
C GLY A 134 -27.20 21.32 4.18
N LYS A 135 -26.41 20.74 5.07
CA LYS A 135 -26.40 20.99 6.51
C LYS A 135 -24.98 21.26 6.97
N TYR A 136 -24.80 21.83 8.15
CA TYR A 136 -23.48 21.94 8.78
C TYR A 136 -23.60 22.10 10.29
N LEU A 137 -22.78 21.40 11.08
CA LEU A 137 -22.74 21.57 12.53
C LEU A 137 -21.67 22.60 12.93
N LEU A 138 -22.11 23.80 13.29
CA LEU A 138 -21.24 24.81 13.90
C LEU A 138 -20.93 24.40 15.34
N ARG A 139 -19.64 24.42 15.69
CA ARG A 139 -19.16 24.07 17.04
C ARG A 139 -18.59 25.32 17.73
N PRO A 140 -19.03 25.61 18.97
CA PRO A 140 -18.46 26.68 19.77
C PRO A 140 -17.05 26.31 20.24
N VAL A 141 -16.15 27.30 20.29
CA VAL A 141 -14.77 27.18 20.76
C VAL A 141 -14.52 28.27 21.80
N PHE A 142 -14.46 27.89 23.07
CA PHE A 142 -14.16 28.80 24.16
C PHE A 142 -12.65 29.04 24.30
N THR A 143 -12.27 30.25 24.70
CA THR A 143 -10.88 30.62 25.01
C THR A 143 -10.75 30.98 26.48
N PRO A 144 -9.90 30.31 27.28
CA PRO A 144 -9.10 29.16 26.90
C PRO A 144 -9.96 27.89 26.74
N ARG A 145 -9.44 26.86 26.03
CA ARG A 145 -10.24 25.67 25.63
C ARG A 145 -10.72 24.85 26.82
N GLU A 146 -10.00 24.89 27.93
CA GLU A 146 -10.28 24.23 29.20
C GLU A 146 -11.28 25.00 30.10
N THR A 147 -11.96 26.02 29.54
CA THR A 147 -13.04 26.73 30.22
C THR A 147 -14.04 25.73 30.83
N THR A 148 -14.44 25.98 32.09
CA THR A 148 -15.31 25.05 32.84
C THR A 148 -16.77 25.12 32.40
N ASN A 149 -17.28 26.28 31.98
CA ASN A 149 -18.62 26.41 31.38
C ASN A 149 -18.51 26.55 29.85
N GLN A 150 -18.95 25.54 29.10
CA GLN A 150 -18.93 25.54 27.62
C GLN A 150 -20.34 25.44 27.02
N ASP A 151 -21.36 25.71 27.82
CA ASP A 151 -22.75 25.64 27.38
C ASP A 151 -23.14 26.87 26.53
N ILE A 152 -24.09 26.68 25.64
CA ILE A 152 -24.60 27.71 24.72
C ILE A 152 -26.08 27.96 25.04
N ALA A 153 -26.40 29.16 25.50
CA ALA A 153 -27.77 29.57 25.83
C ALA A 153 -28.68 29.62 24.60
N SER A 154 -28.15 30.05 23.45
CA SER A 154 -28.98 30.22 22.25
C SER A 154 -28.21 30.14 20.95
N TRP A 155 -28.91 29.64 19.93
CA TRP A 155 -28.54 29.67 18.53
C TRP A 155 -29.61 30.42 17.74
N THR A 156 -29.21 31.37 16.91
CA THR A 156 -30.15 32.15 16.07
C THR A 156 -29.65 32.29 14.64
N SER A 157 -30.59 32.43 13.70
CA SER A 157 -30.32 32.78 12.30
C SER A 157 -30.94 34.12 11.98
N SER A 158 -30.17 35.03 11.36
CA SER A 158 -30.68 36.35 10.96
C SER A 158 -31.72 36.27 9.84
N ASN A 159 -31.73 35.17 9.07
CA ASN A 159 -32.71 34.89 8.03
C ASN A 159 -33.01 33.37 7.93
N THR A 160 -34.07 32.93 8.60
CA THR A 160 -34.51 31.52 8.59
C THR A 160 -35.06 31.04 7.25
N ALA A 161 -35.36 31.94 6.30
CA ALA A 161 -35.73 31.55 4.94
C ALA A 161 -34.50 31.14 4.11
N VAL A 162 -33.30 31.56 4.49
CA VAL A 162 -32.03 31.16 3.87
C VAL A 162 -31.47 29.92 4.55
N ALA A 163 -31.30 29.95 5.88
CA ALA A 163 -30.90 28.76 6.65
C ALA A 163 -31.46 28.81 8.09
N THR A 164 -31.83 27.65 8.62
CA THR A 164 -32.26 27.49 10.02
C THR A 164 -31.11 26.94 10.87
N VAL A 165 -31.16 27.12 12.19
CA VAL A 165 -30.17 26.56 13.11
C VAL A 165 -30.85 25.97 14.34
N THR A 166 -30.40 24.80 14.79
CA THR A 166 -30.83 24.18 16.06
C THR A 166 -29.64 23.48 16.70
N ASN A 167 -29.25 23.88 17.92
CA ASN A 167 -28.08 23.34 18.62
C ASN A 167 -26.80 23.32 17.77
N GLY A 168 -26.55 24.40 17.02
CA GLY A 168 -25.42 24.52 16.10
C GLY A 168 -25.62 23.86 14.74
N LEU A 169 -26.61 22.97 14.56
CA LEU A 169 -26.91 22.36 13.26
C LEU A 169 -27.63 23.36 12.36
N VAL A 170 -26.90 23.88 11.39
CA VAL A 170 -27.39 24.73 10.30
C VAL A 170 -28.00 23.86 9.22
N VAL A 171 -29.19 24.21 8.73
CA VAL A 171 -29.87 23.52 7.62
C VAL A 171 -30.24 24.57 6.57
N ALA A 172 -29.73 24.40 5.34
CA ALA A 172 -30.05 25.26 4.21
C ALA A 172 -31.54 25.18 3.85
N VAL A 173 -32.09 26.29 3.37
CA VAL A 173 -33.50 26.40 2.96
C VAL A 173 -33.60 26.98 1.55
N THR A 174 -33.05 28.17 1.30
CA THR A 174 -33.00 28.78 -0.04
C THR A 174 -31.70 29.54 -0.26
N ALA A 175 -31.32 29.72 -1.52
CA ALA A 175 -30.10 30.45 -1.87
C ALA A 175 -30.12 31.90 -1.36
N GLY A 176 -29.01 32.35 -0.81
CA GLY A 176 -28.87 33.66 -0.18
C GLY A 176 -27.83 33.65 0.94
N THR A 177 -27.76 34.72 1.72
CA THR A 177 -26.84 34.84 2.85
C THR A 177 -27.61 35.04 4.16
N THR A 178 -27.14 34.42 5.24
CA THR A 178 -27.64 34.62 6.62
C THR A 178 -26.47 34.61 7.59
N THR A 179 -26.70 35.06 8.82
CA THR A 179 -25.70 35.00 9.90
C THR A 179 -26.24 34.12 11.00
N ILE A 180 -25.48 33.10 11.36
CA ILE A 180 -25.75 32.25 12.52
C ILE A 180 -25.00 32.83 13.72
N THR A 181 -25.69 32.95 14.86
CA THR A 181 -25.14 33.50 16.09
C THR A 181 -25.31 32.51 17.24
N ALA A 182 -24.21 32.24 17.96
CA ALA A 182 -24.19 31.48 19.20
C ALA A 182 -23.87 32.41 20.37
N VAL A 183 -24.57 32.24 21.49
CA VAL A 183 -24.37 33.01 22.71
C VAL A 183 -24.06 32.05 23.86
N SER A 184 -22.98 32.27 24.60
CA SER A 184 -22.62 31.46 25.77
C SER A 184 -23.74 31.45 26.81
N GLU A 185 -23.83 30.38 27.62
CA GLU A 185 -24.86 30.23 28.67
C GLU A 185 -24.97 31.46 29.59
N ASP A 186 -23.80 32.03 29.93
CA ASP A 186 -23.61 33.19 30.79
C ASP A 186 -24.10 34.50 30.14
N GLY A 187 -24.27 34.52 28.81
CA GLY A 187 -24.58 35.70 28.00
C GLY A 187 -23.40 36.64 27.71
N ASP A 188 -22.22 36.36 28.25
CA ASP A 188 -21.06 37.26 28.19
C ASP A 188 -20.31 37.23 26.85
N PHE A 189 -20.46 36.16 26.05
CA PHE A 189 -19.77 36.00 24.78
C PHE A 189 -20.71 35.62 23.64
N GLU A 190 -20.47 36.21 22.48
CA GLU A 190 -21.19 35.97 21.24
C GLU A 190 -20.20 35.59 20.14
N ALA A 191 -20.55 34.59 19.32
CA ALA A 191 -19.80 34.24 18.13
C ALA A 191 -20.74 34.06 16.93
N THR A 192 -20.29 34.53 15.77
CA THR A 192 -21.09 34.56 14.54
C THR A 192 -20.41 33.80 13.40
N CYS A 193 -21.22 33.21 12.53
CA CYS A 193 -20.81 32.61 11.26
C CYS A 193 -21.66 33.19 10.13
N GLU A 194 -21.04 33.76 9.10
CA GLU A 194 -21.74 34.14 7.88
C GLU A 194 -21.95 32.89 7.00
N VAL A 195 -23.22 32.57 6.75
CA VAL A 195 -23.62 31.40 5.96
C VAL A 195 -24.10 31.86 4.60
N THR A 196 -23.43 31.42 3.54
CA THR A 196 -23.87 31.57 2.16
C THR A 196 -24.46 30.25 1.68
N VAL A 197 -25.74 30.28 1.32
CA VAL A 197 -26.42 29.17 0.66
C VAL A 197 -26.35 29.42 -0.85
N ALA A 198 -25.60 28.60 -1.57
CA ALA A 198 -25.51 28.66 -3.02
C ALA A 198 -26.62 27.83 -3.68
N ALA A 199 -27.20 28.36 -4.76
CA ALA A 199 -27.96 27.53 -5.68
C ALA A 199 -26.98 26.64 -6.44
N ARG A 200 -27.22 25.33 -6.46
CA ARG A 200 -26.36 24.40 -7.19
C ARG A 200 -26.83 24.25 -8.64
N ALA A 201 -25.90 23.97 -9.54
CA ALA A 201 -26.22 23.63 -10.92
C ALA A 201 -27.02 22.32 -10.94
N ASP A 202 -28.20 22.38 -11.53
CA ASP A 202 -29.07 21.22 -11.72
C ASP A 202 -28.44 20.26 -12.76
N GLY A 203 -28.65 18.95 -12.59
CA GLY A 203 -28.18 17.94 -13.55
C GLY A 203 -26.66 17.67 -13.56
N VAL A 204 -25.91 18.10 -12.53
CA VAL A 204 -24.45 17.87 -12.43
C VAL A 204 -24.12 16.97 -11.24
N LEU A 205 -23.43 15.86 -11.52
CA LEU A 205 -22.82 15.03 -10.47
C LEU A 205 -21.46 15.60 -10.07
N VAL A 206 -21.22 15.81 -8.78
CA VAL A 206 -19.92 16.26 -8.26
C VAL A 206 -19.33 15.22 -7.33
N VAL A 207 -18.16 14.71 -7.70
CA VAL A 207 -17.37 13.76 -6.92
C VAL A 207 -16.26 14.49 -6.20
N GLY A 208 -16.14 14.30 -4.89
CA GLY A 208 -15.06 14.87 -4.08
C GLY A 208 -13.87 13.89 -4.01
N TYR A 209 -12.71 14.29 -4.52
CA TYR A 209 -11.49 13.50 -4.53
C TYR A 209 -10.32 14.19 -3.87
N SER A 210 -9.30 13.42 -3.47
CA SER A 210 -8.04 14.03 -3.03
C SER A 210 -7.32 14.69 -4.22
N PRO A 211 -6.30 15.54 -3.98
CA PRO A 211 -5.65 16.30 -5.04
C PRO A 211 -5.11 15.46 -6.21
N PHE A 212 -5.25 15.98 -7.43
CA PHE A 212 -4.74 15.37 -8.66
C PHE A 212 -3.28 15.75 -8.89
N SER A 213 -2.55 14.96 -9.69
CA SER A 213 -1.24 15.39 -10.21
C SER A 213 -1.34 16.16 -11.53
N SER A 214 -2.56 16.29 -12.06
CA SER A 214 -2.86 16.84 -13.39
C SER A 214 -2.29 16.00 -14.54
N LYS A 215 -2.00 14.71 -14.29
CA LYS A 215 -1.51 13.78 -15.31
C LYS A 215 -2.60 12.80 -15.67
N PHE A 216 -3.57 13.23 -16.44
CA PHE A 216 -4.80 12.47 -16.73
C PHE A 216 -4.68 11.50 -17.93
N SER A 217 -3.52 11.43 -18.58
CA SER A 217 -3.28 10.50 -19.69
C SER A 217 -3.27 9.04 -19.24
N PRO A 218 -3.83 8.11 -20.05
CA PRO A 218 -3.74 6.67 -19.79
C PRO A 218 -2.29 6.14 -19.75
N PHE A 219 -1.33 6.86 -20.33
CA PHE A 219 0.09 6.47 -20.34
C PHE A 219 0.87 6.97 -19.11
N PHE A 220 0.46 8.08 -18.49
CA PHE A 220 1.32 8.81 -17.54
C PHE A 220 0.61 9.24 -16.26
N SER A 221 -0.55 8.66 -15.97
CA SER A 221 -1.25 8.86 -14.71
C SER A 221 -0.39 8.48 -13.51
N LYS A 222 -0.49 9.27 -12.43
CA LYS A 222 0.39 9.15 -11.26
C LYS A 222 -0.37 8.82 -9.98
N THR A 223 -1.55 9.37 -9.80
CA THR A 223 -2.41 9.11 -8.64
C THR A 223 -3.60 8.23 -9.06
N ALA A 224 -4.20 7.52 -8.11
CA ALA A 224 -5.45 6.78 -8.36
C ALA A 224 -6.56 7.71 -8.90
N TYR A 225 -6.59 8.98 -8.46
CA TYR A 225 -7.58 9.95 -8.94
C TYR A 225 -7.29 10.44 -10.36
N ASP A 226 -6.03 10.49 -10.79
CA ASP A 226 -5.70 10.73 -12.19
C ASP A 226 -6.12 9.53 -13.06
N GLN A 227 -5.98 8.31 -12.55
CA GLN A 227 -6.42 7.08 -13.21
C GLN A 227 -7.94 7.04 -13.36
N ASP A 228 -8.69 7.47 -12.34
CA ASP A 228 -10.16 7.60 -12.43
C ASP A 228 -10.56 8.59 -13.53
N VAL A 229 -9.85 9.72 -13.66
CA VAL A 229 -10.09 10.66 -14.78
C VAL A 229 -9.82 10.00 -16.13
N ALA A 230 -8.73 9.24 -16.26
CA ALA A 230 -8.45 8.49 -17.47
C ALA A 230 -9.56 7.46 -17.75
N ALA A 231 -9.97 6.68 -16.75
CA ALA A 231 -11.00 5.64 -16.87
C ALA A 231 -12.34 6.18 -17.37
N MET A 232 -12.72 7.40 -17.00
CA MET A 232 -13.94 8.06 -17.51
C MET A 232 -13.88 8.32 -19.02
N THR A 233 -12.69 8.48 -19.59
CA THR A 233 -12.46 8.85 -21.00
C THR A 233 -11.99 7.70 -21.88
N GLN A 234 -11.56 6.58 -21.30
CA GLN A 234 -11.00 5.45 -22.03
C GLN A 234 -11.92 4.23 -22.00
N VAL A 235 -11.65 3.28 -22.88
CA VAL A 235 -12.16 1.90 -22.82
C VAL A 235 -10.97 0.96 -22.65
N GLY A 236 -11.12 -0.05 -21.80
CA GLY A 236 -10.15 -1.13 -21.64
C GLY A 236 -10.37 -2.21 -22.68
N LEU A 237 -9.29 -2.80 -23.21
CA LEU A 237 -9.36 -3.95 -24.12
C LEU A 237 -9.96 -5.18 -23.42
N LEU A 238 -9.78 -5.28 -22.10
CA LEU A 238 -10.33 -6.33 -21.25
C LEU A 238 -11.31 -5.77 -20.22
N THR A 239 -12.23 -6.63 -19.80
CA THR A 239 -13.14 -6.37 -18.66
C THR A 239 -13.21 -7.60 -17.76
N THR A 240 -13.70 -7.40 -16.54
CA THR A 240 -13.81 -8.43 -15.51
C THR A 240 -15.18 -8.43 -14.86
N ASP A 241 -15.56 -9.53 -14.22
CA ASP A 241 -16.75 -9.60 -13.40
C ASP A 241 -16.54 -9.03 -11.98
N ARG A 242 -17.59 -9.09 -11.15
CA ARG A 242 -17.58 -8.66 -9.74
C ARG A 242 -16.58 -9.39 -8.84
N LEU A 243 -16.07 -10.54 -9.26
CA LEU A 243 -15.05 -11.33 -8.56
C LEU A 243 -13.65 -11.16 -9.19
N GLY A 244 -13.52 -10.32 -10.21
CA GLY A 244 -12.27 -10.09 -10.94
C GLY A 244 -11.98 -11.17 -11.99
N ASN A 245 -12.90 -12.09 -12.28
CA ASN A 245 -12.68 -13.05 -13.36
C ASN A 245 -12.77 -12.35 -14.71
N LEU A 246 -11.89 -12.73 -15.64
CA LEU A 246 -11.90 -12.19 -17.00
C LEU A 246 -13.17 -12.58 -17.75
N ILE A 247 -13.70 -11.63 -18.52
CA ILE A 247 -14.77 -11.86 -19.50
C ILE A 247 -14.10 -11.90 -20.86
N LEU A 248 -13.99 -13.10 -21.45
CA LEU A 248 -13.23 -13.32 -22.69
C LEU A 248 -14.09 -13.21 -23.95
N GLN A 249 -15.42 -13.29 -23.81
CA GLN A 249 -16.41 -13.10 -24.88
C GLN A 249 -17.25 -11.86 -24.58
N ALA A 250 -16.58 -10.72 -24.42
CA ALA A 250 -17.18 -9.49 -23.90
C ALA A 250 -18.01 -8.72 -24.94
N ILE A 251 -17.85 -8.96 -26.25
CA ILE A 251 -18.56 -8.20 -27.29
C ILE A 251 -20.08 -8.43 -27.21
N GLU A 252 -20.51 -9.70 -27.23
CA GLU A 252 -21.90 -10.08 -26.95
C GLU A 252 -22.17 -10.12 -25.43
N GLY A 253 -21.12 -10.38 -24.65
CA GLY A 253 -21.09 -10.39 -23.20
C GLY A 253 -21.29 -11.77 -22.59
N GLU A 254 -20.77 -11.94 -21.37
CA GLU A 254 -20.94 -13.16 -20.58
C GLU A 254 -21.81 -12.87 -19.36
N THR A 255 -22.67 -13.84 -19.01
CA THR A 255 -23.48 -13.76 -17.79
C THR A 255 -22.82 -14.58 -16.68
N THR A 256 -22.48 -13.93 -15.56
CA THR A 256 -21.93 -14.60 -14.38
C THR A 256 -22.75 -14.25 -13.13
N SER A 257 -22.78 -15.20 -12.18
CA SER A 257 -23.53 -15.06 -10.93
C SER A 257 -22.67 -14.44 -9.84
N TYR A 258 -23.18 -13.41 -9.16
CA TYR A 258 -22.59 -12.87 -7.94
C TYR A 258 -23.64 -12.85 -6.83
N MET A 259 -23.33 -13.49 -5.70
CA MET A 259 -24.25 -13.62 -4.54
C MET A 259 -25.66 -14.12 -4.90
N GLY A 260 -25.79 -14.92 -5.96
CA GLY A 260 -27.07 -15.48 -6.44
C GLY A 260 -27.85 -14.57 -7.41
N THR A 261 -27.30 -13.42 -7.78
CA THR A 261 -27.82 -12.52 -8.82
C THR A 261 -27.01 -12.69 -10.10
N GLU A 262 -27.69 -12.85 -11.23
CA GLU A 262 -27.05 -12.93 -12.55
C GLU A 262 -26.78 -11.54 -13.10
N TYR A 263 -25.55 -11.33 -13.59
CA TYR A 263 -25.10 -10.08 -14.19
C TYR A 263 -24.52 -10.34 -15.58
N LEU A 264 -24.91 -9.52 -16.55
CA LEU A 264 -24.31 -9.52 -17.89
C LEU A 264 -23.15 -8.51 -17.92
N TYR A 265 -21.97 -8.98 -18.34
CA TYR A 265 -20.78 -8.14 -18.48
C TYR A 265 -20.42 -8.02 -19.95
N THR A 266 -20.27 -6.77 -20.42
CA THR A 266 -19.93 -6.46 -21.82
C THR A 266 -18.67 -5.60 -21.90
N GLY A 267 -17.96 -5.71 -23.02
CA GLY A 267 -16.70 -5.05 -23.31
C GLY A 267 -16.51 -4.82 -24.80
N ILE A 268 -15.32 -4.39 -25.19
CA ILE A 268 -15.03 -4.02 -26.59
C ILE A 268 -14.32 -5.12 -27.39
N ALA A 269 -13.90 -6.21 -26.75
CA ALA A 269 -13.10 -7.24 -27.39
C ALA A 269 -13.48 -8.65 -26.93
N ASP A 270 -13.36 -9.60 -27.85
CA ASP A 270 -13.32 -11.03 -27.58
C ASP A 270 -11.87 -11.50 -27.70
N ILE A 271 -11.44 -12.34 -26.76
CA ILE A 271 -10.09 -12.91 -26.74
C ILE A 271 -10.16 -14.44 -26.67
N THR A 272 -9.57 -15.10 -27.65
CA THR A 272 -9.37 -16.55 -27.66
C THR A 272 -7.92 -16.89 -27.36
N ILE A 273 -7.69 -17.85 -26.48
CA ILE A 273 -6.35 -18.31 -26.08
C ILE A 273 -6.13 -19.71 -26.62
N ASP A 274 -5.18 -19.86 -27.54
CA ASP A 274 -4.76 -21.15 -28.11
C ASP A 274 -3.36 -21.50 -27.62
N LYS A 275 -3.24 -22.62 -26.92
CA LYS A 275 -1.97 -23.11 -26.36
C LYS A 275 -1.47 -24.26 -27.21
N SER A 276 -0.30 -24.10 -27.84
CA SER A 276 0.31 -25.17 -28.62
C SER A 276 0.77 -26.31 -27.71
N GLU A 277 0.34 -27.54 -28.03
CA GLU A 277 0.84 -28.77 -27.38
C GLU A 277 2.12 -29.31 -28.04
N VAL A 278 2.66 -28.60 -29.04
CA VAL A 278 3.88 -28.98 -29.77
C VAL A 278 4.92 -27.88 -29.67
N GLU A 279 6.18 -28.28 -29.47
CA GLU A 279 7.36 -27.40 -29.48
C GLU A 279 7.31 -26.45 -30.70
N PRO A 280 7.46 -25.13 -30.51
CA PRO A 280 7.99 -24.43 -29.31
C PRO A 280 6.99 -24.14 -28.17
N PHE A 281 5.80 -24.76 -28.15
CA PHE A 281 4.75 -24.59 -27.12
C PHE A 281 4.18 -23.17 -26.98
N ASP A 282 4.19 -22.40 -28.07
CA ASP A 282 3.65 -21.05 -28.12
C ASP A 282 2.22 -20.94 -27.59
N THR A 283 1.90 -19.80 -26.99
CA THR A 283 0.50 -19.41 -26.74
C THR A 283 0.12 -18.26 -27.66
N THR A 284 -0.99 -18.42 -28.38
CA THR A 284 -1.56 -17.40 -29.27
C THR A 284 -2.82 -16.83 -28.66
N TYR A 285 -2.82 -15.52 -28.42
CA TYR A 285 -3.99 -14.74 -28.03
C TYR A 285 -4.55 -14.09 -29.28
N THR A 286 -5.71 -14.56 -29.76
CA THR A 286 -6.45 -13.91 -30.85
C THR A 286 -7.38 -12.88 -30.25
N ILE A 287 -7.21 -11.62 -30.65
CA ILE A 287 -7.98 -10.47 -30.15
C ILE A 287 -8.84 -9.96 -31.31
N GLU A 288 -10.15 -9.92 -31.10
CA GLU A 288 -11.12 -9.33 -32.02
C GLU A 288 -11.81 -8.19 -31.29
N ILE A 289 -11.79 -6.99 -31.86
CA ILE A 289 -12.53 -5.84 -31.33
C ILE A 289 -13.80 -5.61 -32.13
N ARG A 290 -14.77 -4.93 -31.53
CA ARG A 290 -15.98 -4.49 -32.22
C ARG A 290 -15.65 -3.61 -33.44
N ASP A 291 -16.47 -3.70 -34.49
CA ASP A 291 -16.32 -2.94 -35.73
C ASP A 291 -17.19 -1.66 -35.79
N ASP A 292 -17.92 -1.36 -34.71
CA ASP A 292 -18.83 -0.22 -34.59
C ASP A 292 -18.32 0.91 -33.67
N LEU A 293 -17.09 0.78 -33.16
CA LEU A 293 -16.52 1.72 -32.21
C LEU A 293 -15.98 2.98 -32.87
N VAL A 294 -16.22 4.10 -32.21
CA VAL A 294 -15.60 5.39 -32.55
C VAL A 294 -15.08 6.05 -31.27
N PHE A 295 -14.02 6.84 -31.41
CA PHE A 295 -13.57 7.74 -30.35
C PHE A 295 -14.55 8.90 -30.17
N SER A 296 -14.37 9.67 -29.09
CA SER A 296 -15.28 10.78 -28.76
C SER A 296 -15.28 11.93 -29.78
N ASP A 297 -14.30 11.99 -30.69
CA ASP A 297 -14.28 12.89 -31.85
C ASP A 297 -14.87 12.26 -33.13
N ASN A 298 -15.51 11.08 -33.01
CA ASN A 298 -16.15 10.32 -34.08
C ASN A 298 -15.16 9.73 -35.12
N ASP A 299 -13.86 9.64 -34.80
CA ASP A 299 -12.91 8.86 -35.61
C ASP A 299 -13.09 7.35 -35.30
N PRO A 300 -13.17 6.44 -36.30
CA PRO A 300 -13.28 5.01 -36.04
C PRO A 300 -12.12 4.46 -35.23
N MET A 301 -12.43 3.62 -34.25
CA MET A 301 -11.43 2.84 -33.51
C MET A 301 -11.18 1.53 -34.28
N THR A 302 -9.91 1.23 -34.53
CA THR A 302 -9.51 0.00 -35.23
C THR A 302 -8.43 -0.74 -34.45
N ILE A 303 -8.01 -1.91 -34.94
CA ILE A 303 -6.94 -2.65 -34.28
C ILE A 303 -5.59 -1.92 -34.35
N ASP A 304 -5.44 -0.97 -35.26
CA ASP A 304 -4.25 -0.13 -35.37
C ASP A 304 -4.04 0.74 -34.12
N ASP A 305 -5.11 1.16 -33.45
CA ASP A 305 -5.06 1.91 -32.19
C ASP A 305 -4.59 1.03 -31.01
N VAL A 306 -4.99 -0.24 -31.01
CA VAL A 306 -4.52 -1.24 -30.04
C VAL A 306 -3.03 -1.49 -30.23
N ILE A 307 -2.61 -1.74 -31.48
CA ILE A 307 -1.20 -1.96 -31.85
C ILE A 307 -0.36 -0.72 -31.50
N PHE A 308 -0.78 0.48 -31.89
CA PHE A 308 -0.13 1.74 -31.52
C PHE A 308 0.07 1.83 -30.00
N THR A 309 -0.99 1.57 -29.23
CA THR A 309 -0.94 1.66 -27.76
C THR A 309 0.06 0.65 -27.18
N MET A 310 0.04 -0.61 -27.64
CA MET A 310 0.98 -1.64 -27.19
C MET A 310 2.43 -1.24 -27.52
N TYR A 311 2.72 -0.81 -28.75
CA TYR A 311 4.06 -0.39 -29.13
C TYR A 311 4.54 0.83 -28.32
N ALA A 312 3.68 1.80 -28.05
CA ALA A 312 4.04 2.95 -27.21
C ALA A 312 4.39 2.54 -25.77
N LEU A 313 3.63 1.61 -25.18
CA LEU A 313 3.91 1.05 -23.84
C LEU A 313 5.19 0.19 -23.82
N CYS A 314 5.51 -0.44 -24.95
CA CYS A 314 6.66 -1.32 -25.09
C CYS A 314 7.93 -0.61 -25.58
N ASP A 315 7.87 0.67 -25.95
CA ASP A 315 9.04 1.43 -26.41
C ASP A 315 10.12 1.52 -25.30
N PRO A 316 11.42 1.35 -25.63
CA PRO A 316 12.50 1.38 -24.64
C PRO A 316 12.62 2.71 -23.87
N THR A 317 12.06 3.81 -24.39
CA THR A 317 12.07 5.13 -23.73
C THR A 317 10.80 5.44 -22.95
N TYR A 318 9.83 4.52 -22.92
CA TYR A 318 8.64 4.66 -22.07
C TYR A 318 9.03 4.66 -20.59
N THR A 319 8.58 5.69 -19.86
CA THR A 319 8.90 5.93 -18.44
C THR A 319 7.65 5.93 -17.56
N GLY A 320 6.47 5.71 -18.15
CA GLY A 320 5.24 5.51 -17.39
C GLY A 320 5.18 4.14 -16.74
N SER A 321 4.13 3.89 -15.98
CA SER A 321 3.89 2.55 -15.42
C SER A 321 3.31 1.65 -16.51
N SER A 322 3.89 0.48 -16.71
CA SER A 322 3.34 -0.60 -17.53
C SER A 322 3.96 -1.92 -17.12
N THR A 323 3.19 -3.00 -17.16
CA THR A 323 3.68 -4.37 -16.98
C THR A 323 3.76 -5.14 -18.31
N LEU A 324 3.21 -4.58 -19.40
CA LEU A 324 3.15 -5.26 -20.70
C LEU A 324 4.53 -5.63 -21.23
N TYR A 325 5.54 -4.78 -21.06
CA TYR A 325 6.89 -5.05 -21.54
C TYR A 325 7.62 -6.15 -20.75
N SER A 326 7.05 -6.62 -19.64
CA SER A 326 7.60 -7.74 -18.85
C SER A 326 7.06 -9.11 -19.27
N THR A 327 6.12 -9.15 -20.23
CA THR A 327 5.60 -10.39 -20.81
C THR A 327 6.64 -11.12 -21.65
N ASN A 328 6.42 -12.42 -21.82
CA ASN A 328 7.14 -13.30 -22.75
C ASN A 328 6.63 -13.21 -24.21
N ILE A 329 6.15 -12.05 -24.66
CA ILE A 329 5.74 -11.86 -26.06
C ILE A 329 6.96 -12.02 -26.97
N LYS A 330 6.82 -12.81 -28.03
CA LYS A 330 7.92 -13.06 -28.97
C LYS A 330 8.49 -11.76 -29.53
N GLY A 331 9.81 -11.64 -29.46
CA GLY A 331 10.53 -10.45 -29.93
C GLY A 331 10.39 -9.21 -29.03
N MET A 332 9.73 -9.29 -27.86
CA MET A 332 9.64 -8.17 -26.92
C MET A 332 11.02 -7.73 -26.41
N ASP A 333 11.82 -8.68 -25.93
CA ASP A 333 13.16 -8.41 -25.42
C ASP A 333 14.06 -7.84 -26.52
N ALA A 334 14.05 -8.46 -27.70
CA ALA A 334 14.78 -7.98 -28.87
C ALA A 334 14.38 -6.55 -29.27
N TYR A 335 13.08 -6.26 -29.29
CA TYR A 335 12.57 -4.91 -29.54
C TYR A 335 13.05 -3.91 -28.49
N ARG A 336 13.10 -4.25 -27.21
CA ARG A 336 13.50 -3.27 -26.17
C ARG A 336 14.99 -3.09 -26.02
N THR A 337 15.77 -4.14 -26.28
CA THR A 337 17.23 -4.15 -26.08
C THR A 337 18.01 -3.88 -27.36
N ASP A 338 17.34 -3.83 -28.51
CA ASP A 338 17.97 -3.85 -29.84
C ASP A 338 18.89 -5.09 -30.03
N ASN A 339 18.62 -6.17 -29.28
CA ASN A 339 19.37 -7.42 -29.35
C ASN A 339 18.62 -8.41 -30.25
N GLN A 340 19.02 -8.49 -31.51
CA GLN A 340 18.40 -9.37 -32.49
C GLN A 340 19.11 -10.73 -32.52
N ASP A 341 18.35 -11.83 -32.49
CA ASP A 341 18.89 -13.14 -32.87
C ASP A 341 19.00 -13.19 -34.40
N MET A 342 20.14 -12.72 -34.93
CA MET A 342 20.41 -12.75 -36.37
C MET A 342 20.91 -14.13 -36.85
N SER A 343 20.70 -15.20 -36.08
CA SER A 343 21.21 -16.53 -36.45
C SER A 343 20.59 -17.06 -37.75
N VAL A 344 19.35 -16.67 -38.07
CA VAL A 344 18.67 -17.06 -39.31
C VAL A 344 19.22 -16.31 -40.51
N GLU A 345 19.42 -14.99 -40.41
CA GLU A 345 20.02 -14.15 -41.44
C GLU A 345 21.49 -14.53 -41.66
N ALA A 346 22.23 -14.75 -40.58
CA ALA A 346 23.59 -15.26 -40.63
C ALA A 346 23.64 -16.65 -41.31
N ALA A 347 22.71 -17.55 -40.98
CA ALA A 347 22.62 -18.86 -41.60
C ALA A 347 22.24 -18.78 -43.09
N ALA A 348 21.35 -17.86 -43.48
CA ALA A 348 20.99 -17.64 -44.89
C ALA A 348 22.17 -17.07 -45.69
N TYR A 349 22.85 -16.06 -45.14
CA TYR A 349 24.05 -15.46 -45.73
C TYR A 349 25.17 -16.51 -45.90
N ILE A 350 25.34 -17.38 -44.90
CA ILE A 350 26.32 -18.48 -44.96
C ILE A 350 25.86 -19.60 -45.89
N ALA A 351 24.56 -19.87 -46.01
CA ALA A 351 24.03 -20.84 -46.99
C ALA A 351 24.27 -20.35 -48.43
N ASP A 352 24.07 -19.07 -48.70
CA ASP A 352 24.37 -18.45 -49.99
C ASP A 352 25.88 -18.48 -50.29
N LEU A 353 26.72 -18.14 -49.30
CA LEU A 353 28.17 -18.28 -49.38
C LEU A 353 28.57 -19.73 -49.68
N THR A 354 27.98 -20.71 -48.97
CA THR A 354 28.23 -22.15 -49.17
C THR A 354 27.83 -22.60 -50.57
N ALA A 355 26.72 -22.08 -51.11
CA ALA A 355 26.29 -22.36 -52.47
C ALA A 355 27.25 -21.78 -53.52
N ILE A 356 27.75 -20.57 -53.30
CA ILE A 356 28.79 -19.95 -54.15
C ILE A 356 30.04 -20.84 -54.16
N VAL A 357 30.51 -21.25 -52.98
CA VAL A 357 31.66 -22.16 -52.82
C VAL A 357 31.45 -23.48 -53.57
N ALA A 358 30.31 -24.13 -53.37
CA ALA A 358 30.01 -25.40 -54.03
C ALA A 358 29.96 -25.27 -55.57
N ALA A 359 29.44 -24.15 -56.09
CA ALA A 359 29.39 -23.88 -57.52
C ALA A 359 30.79 -23.65 -58.13
N VAL A 360 31.69 -22.98 -57.39
CA VAL A 360 33.09 -22.82 -57.80
C VAL A 360 33.83 -24.16 -57.79
N GLU A 361 33.67 -24.97 -56.73
CA GLU A 361 34.28 -26.32 -56.65
C GLU A 361 33.83 -27.26 -57.77
N ALA A 362 32.59 -27.11 -58.21
CA ALA A 362 32.02 -27.87 -59.32
C ALA A 362 32.40 -27.33 -60.71
N GLU A 363 33.21 -26.27 -60.79
CA GLU A 363 33.57 -25.54 -62.02
C GLU A 363 32.34 -24.95 -62.76
N GLU A 364 31.24 -24.68 -62.04
CA GLU A 364 30.00 -24.13 -62.61
C GLU A 364 30.02 -22.60 -62.73
N ILE A 365 30.80 -21.93 -61.88
CA ILE A 365 31.03 -20.48 -61.89
C ILE A 365 32.54 -20.22 -61.85
N ASP A 366 33.04 -19.36 -62.73
CA ASP A 366 34.41 -18.85 -62.68
C ASP A 366 34.46 -17.68 -61.69
N PRO A 367 35.33 -17.69 -60.65
CA PRO A 367 35.54 -16.55 -59.76
C PRO A 367 35.81 -15.22 -60.46
N ALA A 368 36.39 -15.23 -61.69
CA ALA A 368 36.57 -14.01 -62.49
C ALA A 368 35.25 -13.40 -62.99
N ASP A 369 34.16 -14.17 -62.97
CA ASP A 369 32.82 -13.78 -63.38
C ASP A 369 31.89 -13.51 -62.18
N PHE A 370 32.42 -13.46 -60.95
CA PHE A 370 31.63 -13.10 -59.78
C PHE A 370 30.95 -11.75 -59.94
N THR A 371 29.69 -11.69 -59.49
CA THR A 371 29.02 -10.42 -59.26
C THR A 371 29.70 -9.68 -58.09
N VAL A 372 29.49 -8.36 -58.01
CA VAL A 372 30.03 -7.54 -56.90
C VAL A 372 29.60 -8.10 -55.55
N GLU A 373 28.33 -8.50 -55.40
CA GLU A 373 27.80 -9.11 -54.17
C GLU A 373 28.48 -10.44 -53.84
N GLN A 374 28.66 -11.34 -54.82
CA GLN A 374 29.37 -12.61 -54.60
C GLN A 374 30.83 -12.41 -54.20
N GLN A 375 31.51 -11.42 -54.81
CA GLN A 375 32.89 -11.07 -54.48
C GLN A 375 32.98 -10.54 -53.05
N GLU A 376 32.11 -9.62 -52.66
CA GLU A 376 32.08 -9.05 -51.30
C GLU A 376 31.82 -10.11 -50.22
N MET A 377 30.91 -11.06 -50.47
CA MET A 377 30.61 -12.15 -49.54
C MET A 377 31.80 -13.06 -49.29
N VAL A 378 32.52 -13.39 -50.37
CA VAL A 378 33.68 -14.26 -50.34
C VAL A 378 34.88 -13.55 -49.70
N ASP A 379 35.14 -12.29 -50.07
CA ASP A 379 36.22 -11.49 -49.49
C ASP A 379 36.04 -11.33 -47.97
N TRP A 380 34.81 -11.07 -47.53
CA TRP A 380 34.45 -11.03 -46.11
C TRP A 380 34.73 -12.36 -45.39
N ALA A 381 34.35 -13.48 -45.98
CA ALA A 381 34.56 -14.80 -45.38
C ALA A 381 36.05 -15.16 -45.26
N ILE A 382 36.84 -14.81 -46.28
CA ILE A 382 38.29 -15.02 -46.30
C ILE A 382 38.97 -14.15 -45.21
N GLU A 383 38.61 -12.87 -45.12
CA GLU A 383 39.14 -11.96 -44.09
C GLU A 383 38.93 -12.51 -42.66
N LYS A 384 37.79 -13.16 -42.39
CA LYS A 384 37.44 -13.66 -41.04
C LYS A 384 37.95 -15.06 -40.73
N THR A 385 38.31 -15.85 -41.74
CA THR A 385 38.77 -17.24 -41.57
C THR A 385 40.29 -17.39 -41.66
N LEU A 386 41.00 -16.39 -42.19
CA LEU A 386 42.45 -16.39 -42.30
C LEU A 386 43.15 -16.11 -40.96
N ASP A 387 44.00 -17.06 -40.55
CA ASP A 387 44.98 -16.84 -39.48
C ASP A 387 46.16 -16.00 -39.99
N THR A 388 45.98 -14.68 -39.97
CA THR A 388 46.97 -13.70 -40.42
C THR A 388 48.29 -13.76 -39.64
N ALA A 389 48.29 -14.27 -38.41
CA ALA A 389 49.50 -14.44 -37.59
C ALA A 389 50.40 -15.57 -38.10
N ALA A 390 49.83 -16.61 -38.74
CA ALA A 390 50.60 -17.68 -39.38
C ALA A 390 51.30 -17.22 -40.67
N TRP A 391 50.67 -16.32 -41.43
CA TRP A 391 51.17 -15.81 -42.72
C TRP A 391 52.19 -14.67 -42.58
N ALA A 392 52.11 -13.85 -41.52
CA ALA A 392 53.12 -12.83 -41.22
C ALA A 392 54.56 -13.40 -41.09
N SER A 393 54.69 -14.71 -40.79
CA SER A 393 55.99 -15.40 -40.72
C SER A 393 56.64 -15.67 -42.07
N TRP A 394 55.91 -15.56 -43.19
CA TRP A 394 56.44 -15.71 -44.55
C TRP A 394 56.86 -14.37 -45.18
N ALA A 395 56.31 -13.24 -44.71
CA ALA A 395 56.57 -11.90 -45.22
C ALA A 395 58.00 -11.34 -44.95
N TYR A 396 58.90 -12.10 -44.33
CA TYR A 396 60.28 -11.68 -44.02
C TYR A 396 61.26 -11.66 -45.21
N SER A 397 60.77 -11.74 -46.45
CA SER A 397 61.63 -11.84 -47.64
C SER A 397 62.29 -10.50 -48.02
N TYR A 398 61.69 -9.37 -47.62
CA TYR A 398 62.27 -8.02 -47.71
C TYR A 398 62.20 -7.30 -46.36
N SER A 399 62.98 -6.24 -46.19
CA SER A 399 62.91 -5.40 -44.99
C SER A 399 61.68 -4.49 -45.01
N VAL A 400 61.15 -4.12 -43.84
CA VAL A 400 60.00 -3.18 -43.68
C VAL A 400 60.18 -1.89 -44.49
N ALA A 401 61.39 -1.31 -44.48
CA ALA A 401 61.71 -0.11 -45.26
C ALA A 401 61.58 -0.31 -46.79
N GLN A 402 61.75 -1.54 -47.29
CA GLN A 402 61.53 -1.86 -48.69
C GLN A 402 60.03 -2.01 -49.00
N TYR A 403 59.25 -2.61 -48.11
CA TYR A 403 57.80 -2.74 -48.28
C TYR A 403 57.07 -1.39 -48.23
N ILE A 404 57.49 -0.49 -47.33
CA ILE A 404 57.03 0.91 -47.33
C ILE A 404 57.34 1.58 -48.67
N SER A 405 58.50 1.30 -49.27
CA SER A 405 58.86 1.85 -50.60
C SER A 405 58.06 1.26 -51.76
N PHE A 406 57.42 0.10 -51.56
CA PHE A 406 56.50 -0.52 -52.52
C PHE A 406 55.04 -0.11 -52.29
N GLY A 407 54.77 0.65 -51.23
CA GLY A 407 53.45 1.22 -50.93
C GLY A 407 52.70 0.52 -49.78
N TYR A 408 53.33 -0.42 -49.08
CA TYR A 408 52.72 -1.10 -47.92
C TYR A 408 53.15 -0.41 -46.63
N GLY A 409 52.26 0.45 -46.10
CA GLY A 409 52.51 1.30 -44.94
C GLY A 409 53.33 2.57 -45.24
N ASP A 410 53.64 3.33 -44.19
CA ASP A 410 54.40 4.59 -44.22
C ASP A 410 55.52 4.62 -43.15
N GLU A 411 56.29 5.72 -43.06
CA GLU A 411 57.41 5.85 -42.11
C GLU A 411 56.99 5.79 -40.62
N GLU A 412 55.69 5.93 -40.31
CA GLU A 412 55.14 5.83 -38.95
C GLU A 412 54.53 4.45 -38.66
N SER A 413 54.34 3.62 -39.69
CA SER A 413 53.78 2.27 -39.57
C SER A 413 54.72 1.33 -38.82
N THR A 414 54.16 0.48 -37.96
CA THR A 414 54.91 -0.56 -37.27
C THR A 414 55.29 -1.70 -38.21
N ASP A 415 56.37 -2.42 -37.89
CA ASP A 415 56.82 -3.58 -38.67
C ASP A 415 55.68 -4.61 -38.87
N GLU A 416 54.85 -4.81 -37.85
CA GLU A 416 53.71 -5.74 -37.86
C GLU A 416 52.60 -5.27 -38.81
N GLU A 417 52.27 -3.97 -38.83
CA GLU A 417 51.28 -3.39 -39.76
C GLU A 417 51.75 -3.47 -41.22
N VAL A 418 53.05 -3.28 -41.47
CA VAL A 418 53.62 -3.40 -42.81
C VAL A 418 53.63 -4.86 -43.29
N TYR A 419 54.02 -5.80 -42.43
CA TYR A 419 53.98 -7.23 -42.79
C TYR A 419 52.55 -7.76 -42.94
N LEU A 420 51.59 -7.25 -42.15
CA LEU A 420 50.18 -7.58 -42.32
C LEU A 420 49.66 -7.05 -43.65
N ALA A 421 49.95 -5.79 -44.01
CA ALA A 421 49.55 -5.22 -45.29
C ALA A 421 50.14 -5.97 -46.50
N VAL A 422 51.38 -6.46 -46.40
CA VAL A 422 52.01 -7.30 -47.43
C VAL A 422 51.39 -8.70 -47.48
N ALA A 423 51.17 -9.32 -46.33
CA ALA A 423 50.51 -10.63 -46.27
C ALA A 423 49.10 -10.54 -46.86
N THR A 424 48.34 -9.51 -46.52
CA THR A 424 47.02 -9.23 -47.09
C THR A 424 47.10 -9.02 -48.61
N ASP A 425 48.05 -8.24 -49.13
CA ASP A 425 48.14 -7.98 -50.58
C ASP A 425 48.72 -9.14 -51.40
N GLU A 426 49.61 -9.98 -50.86
CA GLU A 426 50.08 -11.20 -51.52
C GLU A 426 49.05 -12.33 -51.47
N ILE A 427 48.29 -12.47 -50.37
CA ILE A 427 47.13 -13.37 -50.29
C ILE A 427 46.08 -12.94 -51.31
N LEU A 428 45.77 -11.64 -51.35
CA LEU A 428 44.86 -11.07 -52.34
C LEU A 428 45.47 -11.12 -53.76
N GLY A 429 46.78 -11.03 -53.94
CA GLY A 429 47.45 -10.96 -55.25
C GLY A 429 47.80 -12.31 -55.89
N GLY A 430 47.89 -13.38 -55.09
CA GLY A 430 48.02 -14.79 -55.49
C GLY A 430 46.71 -15.37 -56.03
N PHE A 431 46.08 -14.64 -56.95
CA PHE A 431 44.77 -14.97 -57.52
C PHE A 431 44.79 -16.33 -58.22
N TYR A 432 44.08 -17.30 -57.60
CA TYR A 432 43.19 -18.30 -58.22
C TYR A 432 43.40 -19.75 -57.75
N ASP A 433 44.62 -20.18 -57.41
CA ASP A 433 44.87 -21.61 -57.08
C ASP A 433 44.54 -21.98 -55.61
N ASP A 434 44.53 -21.03 -54.67
CA ASP A 434 44.38 -21.29 -53.22
C ASP A 434 42.94 -21.15 -52.70
N TYR A 435 42.00 -20.64 -53.52
CA TYR A 435 40.57 -20.50 -53.15
C TYR A 435 39.98 -21.79 -52.62
N LYS A 436 40.35 -22.93 -53.20
CA LYS A 436 39.80 -24.23 -52.81
C LYS A 436 40.18 -24.62 -51.38
N ALA A 437 41.42 -24.38 -50.96
CA ALA A 437 41.89 -24.78 -49.64
C ALA A 437 41.34 -23.88 -48.52
N GLU A 438 41.17 -22.60 -48.80
CA GLU A 438 40.63 -21.62 -47.85
C GLU A 438 39.10 -21.74 -47.70
N LEU A 439 38.39 -21.96 -48.81
CA LEU A 439 36.95 -22.27 -48.78
C LEU A 439 36.64 -23.59 -48.05
N GLU A 440 37.51 -24.60 -48.17
CA GLU A 440 37.41 -25.88 -47.41
C GLU A 440 37.56 -25.69 -45.88
N THR A 441 38.10 -24.55 -45.42
CA THR A 441 38.33 -24.27 -43.98
C THR A 441 37.30 -23.35 -43.33
N MET A 442 36.27 -22.91 -44.06
CA MET A 442 35.20 -22.08 -43.50
C MET A 442 34.47 -22.80 -42.35
N LYS A 443 34.57 -22.24 -41.15
CA LYS A 443 33.85 -22.75 -39.99
C LYS A 443 32.56 -21.97 -39.83
N GLU A 444 31.46 -22.59 -40.23
CA GLU A 444 30.08 -22.07 -40.15
C GLU A 444 29.77 -21.35 -38.82
N ILE A 445 30.15 -21.94 -37.69
CA ILE A 445 29.90 -21.36 -36.36
C ILE A 445 30.67 -20.04 -36.10
N GLU A 446 31.91 -19.91 -36.58
CA GLU A 446 32.72 -18.70 -36.38
C GLU A 446 32.23 -17.55 -37.28
N LEU A 447 31.76 -17.88 -38.50
CA LEU A 447 31.16 -16.90 -39.41
C LEU A 447 29.80 -16.40 -38.92
N ILE A 448 28.96 -17.25 -38.30
CA ILE A 448 27.69 -16.82 -37.68
C ILE A 448 27.97 -15.78 -36.59
N GLN A 449 28.93 -16.06 -35.71
CA GLN A 449 29.29 -15.15 -34.61
C GLN A 449 29.90 -13.83 -35.11
N ALA A 450 30.71 -13.88 -36.18
CA ALA A 450 31.29 -12.68 -36.79
C ALA A 450 30.25 -11.81 -37.53
N TYR A 451 29.27 -12.43 -38.19
CA TYR A 451 28.16 -11.72 -38.84
C TYR A 451 27.34 -10.96 -37.79
N ILE A 452 26.92 -11.64 -36.72
CA ILE A 452 26.17 -11.03 -35.60
C ILE A 452 26.94 -9.84 -34.99
N ALA A 453 28.27 -9.91 -34.90
CA ALA A 453 29.09 -8.83 -34.34
C ALA A 453 29.25 -7.59 -35.25
N LEU A 454 28.95 -7.69 -36.55
CA LEU A 454 29.16 -6.64 -37.55
C LEU A 454 27.91 -5.81 -37.87
N HIS A 455 26.74 -6.22 -37.39
CA HIS A 455 25.48 -5.50 -37.56
C HIS A 455 24.91 -4.93 -36.23
N PRO A 456 25.71 -4.24 -35.38
CA PRO A 456 25.24 -3.76 -34.07
C PRO A 456 24.29 -2.55 -34.14
N GLU A 457 24.05 -1.98 -35.33
CA GLU A 457 23.25 -0.76 -35.51
C GLU A 457 21.84 -1.00 -36.06
N GLU A 458 21.49 -2.23 -36.43
CA GLU A 458 20.13 -2.56 -36.88
C GLU A 458 19.17 -2.61 -35.70
N LYS A 459 18.45 -1.50 -35.48
CA LYS A 459 17.39 -1.46 -34.48
C LYS A 459 16.28 -2.44 -34.81
N VAL A 460 15.88 -3.25 -33.84
CA VAL A 460 14.74 -4.16 -33.98
C VAL A 460 13.45 -3.32 -33.97
N GLN A 461 12.82 -3.14 -35.14
CA GLN A 461 11.67 -2.24 -35.27
C GLN A 461 10.34 -2.86 -34.84
N THR A 462 10.28 -4.18 -34.67
CA THR A 462 9.02 -4.92 -34.46
C THR A 462 9.09 -5.88 -33.28
N ILE A 463 7.94 -6.13 -32.67
CA ILE A 463 7.69 -7.23 -31.73
C ILE A 463 7.05 -8.36 -32.55
N SER A 464 7.81 -9.42 -32.85
CA SER A 464 7.40 -10.48 -33.78
C SER A 464 6.15 -11.26 -33.34
N GLY A 465 5.86 -11.27 -32.03
CA GLY A 465 4.65 -11.86 -31.48
C GLY A 465 3.39 -11.06 -31.75
N ILE A 466 3.47 -9.77 -32.11
CA ILE A 466 2.31 -8.92 -32.38
C ILE A 466 2.03 -8.92 -33.88
N THR A 467 0.90 -9.49 -34.29
CA THR A 467 0.51 -9.59 -35.70
C THR A 467 -0.88 -9.02 -35.97
N LYS A 468 -1.00 -8.01 -36.83
CA LYS A 468 -2.29 -7.58 -37.39
C LYS A 468 -2.85 -8.66 -38.31
N THR A 469 -4.09 -9.09 -38.07
CA THR A 469 -4.78 -10.13 -38.88
C THR A 469 -5.98 -9.61 -39.66
N GLY A 470 -6.50 -8.43 -39.29
CA GLY A 470 -7.57 -7.73 -39.99
C GLY A 470 -7.68 -6.27 -39.56
N ASP A 471 -8.72 -5.56 -39.99
CA ASP A 471 -8.95 -4.16 -39.58
C ASP A 471 -9.36 -4.05 -38.09
N TYR A 472 -9.96 -5.12 -37.55
CA TYR A 472 -10.47 -5.21 -36.18
C TYR A 472 -9.95 -6.44 -35.44
N SER A 473 -8.87 -7.05 -35.93
CA SER A 473 -8.31 -8.26 -35.31
C SER A 473 -6.79 -8.34 -35.40
N MET A 474 -6.21 -8.94 -34.36
CA MET A 474 -4.78 -9.21 -34.25
C MET A 474 -4.52 -10.50 -33.48
N THR A 475 -3.29 -10.99 -33.54
CA THR A 475 -2.78 -12.02 -32.63
C THR A 475 -1.60 -11.50 -31.84
N VAL A 476 -1.48 -11.96 -30.60
CA VAL A 476 -0.28 -11.83 -29.76
C VAL A 476 0.23 -13.23 -29.47
N VAL A 477 1.50 -13.51 -29.79
CA VAL A 477 2.13 -14.82 -29.58
C VAL A 477 3.23 -14.71 -28.53
N THR A 478 3.19 -15.59 -27.54
CA THR A 478 4.17 -15.67 -26.46
C THR A 478 4.99 -16.96 -26.50
N ASP A 479 6.20 -16.91 -25.95
CA ASP A 479 7.07 -18.07 -25.72
C ASP A 479 6.55 -18.89 -24.53
N GLY A 480 5.66 -19.84 -24.81
CA GLY A 480 4.97 -20.60 -23.76
C GLY A 480 3.76 -19.88 -23.17
N PHE A 481 3.04 -20.58 -22.29
CA PHE A 481 1.91 -20.06 -21.55
C PHE A 481 2.34 -19.46 -20.21
N GLU A 482 1.83 -18.26 -19.89
CA GLU A 482 1.85 -17.70 -18.55
C GLU A 482 0.47 -17.12 -18.20
N ALA A 483 -0.08 -17.52 -17.06
CA ALA A 483 -1.42 -17.14 -16.62
C ALA A 483 -1.58 -15.63 -16.36
N THR A 484 -0.49 -14.92 -16.09
CA THR A 484 -0.46 -13.48 -15.87
C THR A 484 -0.53 -12.67 -17.16
N THR A 485 -0.09 -13.24 -18.30
CA THR A 485 0.03 -12.53 -19.58
C THR A 485 -1.29 -11.90 -20.00
N ILE A 486 -2.40 -12.62 -19.92
CA ILE A 486 -3.70 -12.11 -20.34
C ILE A 486 -4.09 -10.82 -19.61
N TYR A 487 -3.81 -10.69 -18.31
CA TYR A 487 -4.11 -9.47 -17.55
C TYR A 487 -3.25 -8.29 -18.01
N GLN A 488 -2.01 -8.56 -18.45
CA GLN A 488 -1.08 -7.55 -18.95
C GLN A 488 -1.44 -7.08 -20.37
N LEU A 489 -2.20 -7.88 -21.14
CA LEU A 489 -2.76 -7.48 -22.43
C LEU A 489 -3.97 -6.52 -22.30
N GLY A 490 -4.54 -6.37 -21.10
CA GLY A 490 -5.69 -5.51 -20.79
C GLY A 490 -5.40 -4.01 -20.80
N VAL A 491 -4.80 -3.50 -21.88
CA VAL A 491 -4.44 -2.09 -22.04
C VAL A 491 -5.67 -1.22 -22.31
N SER A 492 -5.60 0.07 -21.97
CA SER A 492 -6.55 1.05 -22.52
C SER A 492 -6.32 1.22 -24.01
N VAL A 493 -7.38 1.31 -24.82
CA VAL A 493 -7.23 1.56 -26.26
C VAL A 493 -7.18 3.07 -26.50
N THR A 494 -6.07 3.57 -27.03
CA THR A 494 -5.83 5.01 -27.20
C THR A 494 -5.79 5.42 -28.68
N PRO A 495 -6.38 6.57 -29.05
CA PRO A 495 -6.42 7.02 -30.44
C PRO A 495 -5.03 7.37 -31.00
N LEU A 496 -4.59 6.61 -32.01
CA LEU A 496 -3.35 6.83 -32.75
C LEU A 496 -3.29 8.25 -33.32
N HIS A 497 -4.40 8.77 -33.84
CA HIS A 497 -4.47 10.10 -34.45
C HIS A 497 -4.30 11.25 -33.45
N TYR A 498 -4.49 10.99 -32.15
CA TYR A 498 -4.38 12.00 -31.10
C TYR A 498 -3.06 11.93 -30.33
N TYR A 499 -2.63 10.72 -29.93
CA TYR A 499 -1.39 10.52 -29.16
C TYR A 499 -0.16 10.25 -30.03
N GLY A 500 -0.35 9.71 -31.22
CA GLY A 500 0.71 9.39 -32.18
C GLY A 500 0.74 10.33 -33.38
N ASP A 501 1.30 9.83 -34.47
CA ASP A 501 1.36 10.49 -35.78
C ASP A 501 0.94 9.50 -36.88
N VAL A 502 -0.23 9.75 -37.47
CA VAL A 502 -0.79 8.91 -38.55
C VAL A 502 0.15 8.85 -39.76
N ALA A 503 0.95 9.89 -40.02
CA ALA A 503 1.92 9.87 -41.11
C ALA A 503 3.10 8.93 -40.85
N LYS A 504 3.32 8.57 -39.58
CA LYS A 504 4.30 7.56 -39.13
C LYS A 504 3.64 6.22 -38.83
N TYR A 505 2.40 6.00 -39.26
CA TYR A 505 1.74 4.71 -39.13
C TYR A 505 1.64 4.01 -40.49
N ASN A 506 2.31 2.87 -40.59
CA ASN A 506 2.17 1.93 -41.67
C ASN A 506 2.64 0.56 -41.17
N TYR A 507 1.67 -0.26 -40.76
CA TYR A 507 1.93 -1.60 -40.23
C TYR A 507 2.82 -2.44 -41.16
N ALA A 508 2.55 -2.43 -42.47
CA ALA A 508 3.31 -3.20 -43.46
C ALA A 508 4.76 -2.70 -43.66
N ALA A 509 5.07 -1.48 -43.22
CA ALA A 509 6.41 -0.91 -43.22
C ALA A 509 7.05 -0.89 -41.83
N ASN A 510 6.48 -1.58 -40.83
CA ASN A 510 6.95 -1.62 -39.44
C ASN A 510 6.99 -0.23 -38.78
N GLN A 511 6.00 0.61 -39.08
CA GLN A 511 5.88 1.95 -38.53
C GLN A 511 4.60 2.03 -37.71
N PHE A 512 4.72 2.35 -36.42
CA PHE A 512 3.64 2.21 -35.44
C PHE A 512 3.19 3.54 -34.84
N GLY A 513 3.26 4.64 -35.60
CA GLY A 513 2.73 5.94 -35.19
C GLY A 513 3.73 6.86 -34.48
N PHE A 514 4.98 6.42 -34.32
CA PHE A 514 6.09 7.20 -33.78
C PHE A 514 7.43 6.61 -34.24
N ASP A 515 8.53 7.34 -34.07
CA ASP A 515 9.87 6.79 -34.30
C ASP A 515 10.32 6.08 -33.02
N LYS A 516 10.75 4.81 -33.10
CA LYS A 516 11.20 4.05 -31.92
C LYS A 516 12.28 4.81 -31.14
N GLY A 517 12.05 4.97 -29.84
CA GLY A 517 12.85 5.78 -28.92
C GLY A 517 12.47 7.27 -28.88
N ASP A 518 11.39 7.68 -29.55
CA ASP A 518 10.83 9.03 -29.50
C ASP A 518 9.31 8.99 -29.27
N LEU A 519 8.92 9.01 -27.99
CA LEU A 519 7.53 9.13 -27.55
C LEU A 519 7.12 10.58 -27.27
N SER A 520 7.78 11.59 -27.87
CA SER A 520 7.52 13.00 -27.56
C SER A 520 6.06 13.42 -27.79
N THR A 521 5.37 12.86 -28.80
CA THR A 521 3.95 13.14 -29.04
C THR A 521 3.07 12.61 -27.92
N VAL A 522 3.31 11.39 -27.45
CA VAL A 522 2.59 10.76 -26.33
C VAL A 522 2.85 11.53 -25.04
N GLN A 523 4.11 11.89 -24.77
CA GLN A 523 4.53 12.65 -23.59
C GLN A 523 3.99 14.09 -23.57
N ALA A 524 3.69 14.67 -24.73
CA ALA A 524 3.07 15.99 -24.82
C ALA A 524 1.59 15.98 -24.38
N LYS A 525 0.92 14.83 -24.44
CA LYS A 525 -0.53 14.68 -24.20
C LYS A 525 -0.83 14.10 -22.82
N THR A 526 -0.30 14.73 -21.78
CA THR A 526 -0.44 14.21 -20.40
C THR A 526 -1.60 14.81 -19.61
N THR A 527 -2.17 15.94 -20.03
CA THR A 527 -3.14 16.73 -19.24
C THR A 527 -4.56 16.71 -19.81
N GLU A 528 -4.74 16.28 -21.06
CA GLU A 528 -6.01 16.32 -21.80
C GLU A 528 -6.24 14.95 -22.42
N PRO A 529 -6.86 14.01 -21.68
CA PRO A 529 -7.09 12.66 -22.17
C PRO A 529 -8.21 12.66 -23.22
N MET A 530 -8.00 11.87 -24.28
CA MET A 530 -8.95 11.64 -25.37
C MET A 530 -9.11 10.13 -25.54
N GLY A 531 -10.34 9.65 -25.74
CA GLY A 531 -10.63 8.23 -25.89
C GLY A 531 -12.11 7.97 -26.21
N ALA A 532 -12.55 6.73 -26.00
CA ALA A 532 -13.90 6.25 -26.30
C ALA A 532 -14.73 5.88 -25.06
N GLY A 533 -14.34 6.39 -23.87
CA GLY A 533 -15.03 6.12 -22.61
C GLY A 533 -16.41 6.78 -22.49
N ALA A 534 -17.05 6.61 -21.34
CA ALA A 534 -18.40 7.12 -21.08
C ALA A 534 -18.49 8.65 -21.15
N TYR A 535 -17.42 9.36 -20.85
CA TYR A 535 -17.37 10.82 -20.84
C TYR A 535 -16.18 11.36 -21.62
N THR A 536 -16.32 12.58 -22.13
CA THR A 536 -15.22 13.35 -22.71
C THR A 536 -14.63 14.26 -21.64
N PHE A 537 -13.32 14.47 -21.70
CA PHE A 537 -12.67 15.51 -20.89
C PHE A 537 -12.92 16.87 -21.53
N ASP A 538 -13.45 17.82 -20.75
CA ASP A 538 -13.62 19.21 -21.20
C ASP A 538 -12.43 20.07 -20.75
N ARG A 539 -12.21 20.20 -19.42
CA ARG A 539 -11.12 21.02 -18.87
C ARG A 539 -10.77 20.68 -17.43
N PHE A 540 -9.59 21.14 -17.00
CA PHE A 540 -9.18 21.17 -15.60
C PHE A 540 -8.86 22.60 -15.15
N GLU A 541 -9.64 23.14 -14.21
CA GLU A 541 -9.41 24.48 -13.66
C GLU A 541 -9.79 24.54 -12.18
N ASN A 542 -8.98 25.25 -11.39
CA ASN A 542 -9.22 25.46 -9.95
C ASN A 542 -9.47 24.15 -9.15
N GLY A 543 -8.73 23.08 -9.47
CA GLY A 543 -8.88 21.79 -8.79
C GLY A 543 -10.16 21.03 -9.19
N ILE A 544 -10.78 21.36 -10.32
CA ILE A 544 -11.98 20.69 -10.82
C ILE A 544 -11.73 20.18 -12.24
N VAL A 545 -11.90 18.87 -12.44
CA VAL A 545 -12.00 18.24 -13.77
C VAL A 545 -13.46 18.26 -14.19
N TYR A 546 -13.73 18.77 -15.38
CA TYR A 546 -15.06 18.83 -15.99
C TYR A 546 -15.17 17.80 -17.10
N PHE A 547 -16.30 17.10 -17.13
CA PHE A 547 -16.63 16.10 -18.12
C PHE A 547 -17.98 16.38 -18.76
N GLU A 548 -18.11 16.02 -20.03
CA GLU A 548 -19.37 15.99 -20.77
C GLU A 548 -19.69 14.54 -21.18
N ALA A 549 -20.98 14.18 -21.22
CA ALA A 549 -21.40 12.85 -21.65
C ALA A 549 -20.92 12.57 -23.09
N ASN A 550 -20.32 11.39 -23.31
CA ASN A 550 -19.91 10.97 -24.64
C ASN A 550 -21.09 10.30 -25.36
N GLN A 551 -21.70 11.00 -26.31
CA GLN A 551 -22.78 10.46 -27.16
C GLN A 551 -22.39 9.22 -27.98
N TYR A 552 -21.09 8.93 -28.11
CA TYR A 552 -20.55 7.80 -28.86
C TYR A 552 -20.16 6.60 -27.99
N TYR A 553 -20.40 6.65 -26.67
CA TYR A 553 -20.05 5.54 -25.80
C TYR A 553 -20.80 4.26 -26.19
N TYR A 554 -20.09 3.14 -26.29
CA TYR A 554 -20.64 1.90 -26.86
C TYR A 554 -21.79 1.29 -26.04
N LYS A 555 -21.88 1.58 -24.74
CA LYS A 555 -23.01 1.18 -23.88
C LYS A 555 -24.20 2.15 -23.95
N GLY A 556 -24.08 3.24 -24.69
CA GLY A 556 -25.07 4.33 -24.78
C GLY A 556 -24.59 5.60 -24.10
N GLU A 557 -25.10 6.74 -24.57
CA GLU A 557 -24.81 8.05 -23.96
C GLU A 557 -25.24 8.07 -22.48
N PRO A 558 -24.37 8.51 -21.56
CA PRO A 558 -24.74 8.63 -20.15
C PRO A 558 -25.95 9.52 -19.89
N ILE A 559 -26.78 9.12 -18.93
CA ILE A 559 -27.95 9.89 -18.50
C ILE A 559 -27.51 11.26 -17.91
N ILE A 560 -26.52 11.25 -17.03
CA ILE A 560 -25.95 12.48 -16.46
C ILE A 560 -25.07 13.15 -17.50
N GLN A 561 -25.45 14.35 -17.92
CA GLN A 561 -24.80 15.04 -19.02
C GLN A 561 -23.48 15.71 -18.63
N ASN A 562 -23.29 16.03 -17.35
CA ASN A 562 -22.12 16.75 -16.85
C ASN A 562 -21.64 16.17 -15.51
N ILE A 563 -20.35 15.88 -15.42
CA ILE A 563 -19.70 15.43 -14.18
C ILE A 563 -18.57 16.39 -13.82
N GLN A 564 -18.37 16.59 -12.51
CA GLN A 564 -17.22 17.27 -11.96
C GLN A 564 -16.49 16.39 -10.96
N PHE A 565 -15.19 16.17 -11.16
CA PHE A 565 -14.33 15.64 -10.09
C PHE A 565 -13.58 16.80 -9.45
N ARG A 566 -13.75 16.99 -8.14
CA ARG A 566 -13.30 18.18 -7.41
C ARG A 566 -12.35 17.80 -6.27
N GLU A 567 -11.20 18.46 -6.24
CA GLU A 567 -10.21 18.29 -5.18
C GLU A 567 -10.75 18.73 -3.81
N THR A 568 -10.39 17.98 -2.78
CA THR A 568 -10.70 18.24 -1.37
C THR A 568 -9.67 17.57 -0.47
N SER A 569 -9.59 18.00 0.79
CA SER A 569 -8.87 17.26 1.83
C SER A 569 -9.69 16.05 2.29
N ASP A 570 -9.03 14.98 2.75
CA ASP A 570 -9.72 13.79 3.29
C ASP A 570 -10.64 14.15 4.47
N THR A 571 -10.20 15.07 5.34
CA THR A 571 -10.98 15.56 6.49
C THR A 571 -12.25 16.32 6.09
N ASP A 572 -12.29 16.88 4.88
CA ASP A 572 -13.44 17.65 4.40
C ASP A 572 -14.43 16.79 3.59
N LYS A 573 -14.07 15.58 3.15
CA LYS A 573 -14.90 14.71 2.28
C LYS A 573 -16.33 14.51 2.81
N VAL A 574 -16.48 13.95 4.01
CA VAL A 574 -17.82 13.72 4.61
C VAL A 574 -18.54 15.02 4.91
N SER A 575 -17.81 16.02 5.42
CA SER A 575 -18.41 17.33 5.68
C SER A 575 -18.90 18.01 4.40
N GLY A 576 -18.30 17.71 3.26
CA GLY A 576 -18.71 18.19 1.94
C GLY A 576 -19.97 17.50 1.42
N ILE A 577 -20.16 16.20 1.68
CA ILE A 577 -21.47 15.55 1.45
C ILE A 577 -22.54 16.20 2.34
N ILE A 578 -22.23 16.41 3.61
CA ILE A 578 -23.13 17.03 4.58
C ILE A 578 -23.51 18.46 4.15
N ALA A 579 -22.53 19.26 3.73
CA ALA A 579 -22.69 20.61 3.20
C ALA A 579 -23.33 20.66 1.80
N GLY A 580 -23.40 19.51 1.11
CA GLY A 580 -23.89 19.40 -0.25
C GLY A 580 -22.94 20.01 -1.31
N THR A 581 -21.64 20.06 -1.03
CA THR A 581 -20.63 20.38 -2.05
C THR A 581 -20.37 19.18 -2.97
N PHE A 582 -20.44 17.97 -2.42
CA PHE A 582 -20.24 16.70 -3.12
C PHE A 582 -21.51 15.84 -3.10
N ASP A 583 -21.61 14.95 -4.07
CA ASP A 583 -22.65 13.92 -4.18
C ASP A 583 -22.09 12.54 -3.87
N VAL A 584 -20.84 12.32 -4.26
CA VAL A 584 -20.07 11.09 -4.03
C VAL A 584 -18.68 11.46 -3.52
N THR A 585 -18.13 10.69 -2.60
CA THR A 585 -16.71 10.80 -2.19
C THR A 585 -16.23 9.51 -1.51
N ASP A 586 -14.93 9.39 -1.30
CA ASP A 586 -14.22 8.19 -0.83
C ASP A 586 -13.42 8.47 0.47
N PRO A 587 -14.09 8.69 1.62
CA PRO A 587 -13.40 9.09 2.84
C PRO A 587 -12.61 7.93 3.46
N SER A 588 -11.45 8.23 4.05
CA SER A 588 -10.85 7.32 5.01
C SER A 588 -11.77 7.18 6.23
N LEU A 589 -12.22 5.96 6.53
CA LEU A 589 -13.15 5.70 7.63
C LEU A 589 -12.49 5.77 9.00
N SER A 590 -11.96 6.93 9.42
CA SER A 590 -11.55 7.13 10.81
C SER A 590 -12.75 7.06 11.78
N ASN A 591 -12.49 6.88 13.09
CA ASN A 591 -13.57 6.93 14.09
C ASN A 591 -14.33 8.27 14.05
N THR A 592 -13.61 9.38 13.84
CA THR A 592 -14.22 10.71 13.67
C THR A 592 -15.15 10.77 12.46
N VAL A 593 -14.74 10.18 11.34
CA VAL A 593 -15.54 10.10 10.12
C VAL A 593 -16.80 9.25 10.33
N LEU A 594 -16.68 8.12 11.03
CA LEU A 594 -17.83 7.29 11.38
C LEU A 594 -18.87 8.07 12.20
N ASP A 595 -18.42 8.78 13.24
CA ASP A 595 -19.31 9.57 14.09
C ASP A 595 -20.00 10.66 13.27
N GLN A 596 -19.28 11.34 12.36
CA GLN A 596 -19.88 12.33 11.47
C GLN A 596 -20.97 11.74 10.56
N ILE A 597 -20.74 10.55 9.98
CA ILE A 597 -21.74 9.89 9.12
C ILE A 597 -22.96 9.47 9.94
N LYS A 598 -22.74 8.86 11.11
CA LYS A 598 -23.82 8.44 12.01
C LYS A 598 -24.64 9.63 12.51
N ASP A 599 -23.98 10.73 12.86
CA ASP A 599 -24.65 11.97 13.28
C ASP A 599 -25.48 12.59 12.15
N ALA A 600 -25.05 12.45 10.90
CA ALA A 600 -25.78 12.96 9.74
C ALA A 600 -27.06 12.16 9.44
N ASN A 601 -27.04 10.86 9.74
CA ASN A 601 -28.15 9.95 9.47
C ASN A 601 -29.13 9.86 10.65
N SER A 602 -30.43 9.82 10.34
CA SER A 602 -31.48 9.75 11.38
C SER A 602 -31.51 8.43 12.15
N ASN A 603 -30.91 7.36 11.60
CA ASN A 603 -30.82 6.04 12.22
C ASN A 603 -29.54 5.84 13.05
N SER A 604 -28.63 6.82 13.11
CA SER A 604 -27.32 6.70 13.75
C SER A 604 -26.43 5.58 13.21
N GLU A 605 -26.69 5.13 11.98
CA GLU A 605 -25.90 4.15 11.26
C GLU A 605 -25.05 4.81 10.17
N ILE A 606 -24.03 4.09 9.69
CA ILE A 606 -23.17 4.58 8.60
C ILE A 606 -23.88 4.63 7.25
N SER A 607 -25.05 3.99 7.13
CA SER A 607 -25.83 3.94 5.90
C SER A 607 -27.28 4.26 6.24
N GLY A 608 -27.80 5.36 5.70
CA GLY A 608 -29.08 5.92 6.11
C GLY A 608 -29.69 6.87 5.09
N ASP A 609 -30.57 7.75 5.57
CA ASP A 609 -31.39 8.65 4.76
C ASP A 609 -30.64 9.90 4.24
N PHE A 610 -29.49 10.23 4.83
CA PHE A 610 -28.70 11.41 4.44
C PHE A 610 -27.38 11.04 3.79
N ILE A 611 -26.72 9.99 4.27
CA ILE A 611 -25.50 9.41 3.69
C ILE A 611 -25.71 7.91 3.53
N LYS A 612 -25.56 7.44 2.30
CA LYS A 612 -25.44 6.02 1.98
C LYS A 612 -23.96 5.67 1.91
N THR A 613 -23.50 4.77 2.76
CA THR A 613 -22.13 4.23 2.68
C THR A 613 -22.15 2.85 2.04
N SER A 614 -21.28 2.65 1.04
CA SER A 614 -20.88 1.36 0.50
C SER A 614 -19.49 1.00 1.01
N LEU A 615 -19.31 -0.23 1.48
CA LEU A 615 -18.04 -0.75 1.97
C LEU A 615 -17.58 -1.90 1.08
N VAL A 616 -16.37 -1.79 0.56
CA VAL A 616 -15.71 -2.86 -0.20
C VAL A 616 -14.40 -3.23 0.46
N ASP A 617 -14.01 -4.49 0.36
CA ASP A 617 -12.70 -4.90 0.88
C ASP A 617 -11.60 -4.23 0.04
N ASN A 618 -10.60 -3.67 0.71
CA ASN A 618 -9.44 -3.12 0.03
C ASN A 618 -8.69 -4.24 -0.68
N LEU A 619 -8.32 -4.06 -1.95
CA LEU A 619 -7.50 -5.03 -2.69
C LEU A 619 -6.05 -4.98 -2.21
N GLY A 620 -5.81 -5.51 -1.02
CA GLY A 620 -4.53 -5.37 -0.34
C GLY A 620 -4.67 -5.46 1.17
N TYR A 621 -3.54 -5.65 1.85
CA TYR A 621 -3.53 -5.96 3.28
C TYR A 621 -2.26 -5.44 3.95
N GLY A 622 -2.36 -5.15 5.25
CA GLY A 622 -1.21 -4.80 6.08
C GLY A 622 -0.48 -6.05 6.57
N TYR A 623 0.83 -5.97 6.76
CA TYR A 623 1.65 -7.08 7.26
C TYR A 623 2.84 -6.60 8.12
N ILE A 624 3.44 -7.54 8.83
CA ILE A 624 4.75 -7.39 9.49
C ILE A 624 5.73 -8.34 8.81
N GLY A 625 6.79 -7.81 8.21
CA GLY A 625 7.85 -8.58 7.57
C GLY A 625 9.03 -8.82 8.51
N ILE A 626 9.70 -9.97 8.35
CA ILE A 626 10.94 -10.35 9.04
C ILE A 626 11.96 -10.77 7.98
N ASN A 627 13.16 -10.18 8.04
CA ASN A 627 14.20 -10.43 7.06
C ASN A 627 14.96 -11.71 7.38
N ALA A 628 14.85 -12.73 6.53
CA ALA A 628 15.46 -14.03 6.74
C ALA A 628 16.99 -14.02 6.67
N SER A 629 17.59 -13.07 5.95
CA SER A 629 19.05 -12.95 5.86
C SER A 629 19.67 -12.34 7.12
N ARG A 630 18.88 -11.56 7.88
CA ARG A 630 19.31 -10.84 9.09
C ARG A 630 18.90 -11.54 10.37
N VAL A 631 17.68 -12.08 10.42
CA VAL A 631 17.11 -12.78 11.56
C VAL A 631 17.31 -14.29 11.37
N LYS A 632 18.52 -14.76 11.69
CA LYS A 632 18.95 -16.15 11.46
C LYS A 632 20.00 -16.65 12.46
N ILE A 633 20.11 -17.98 12.54
CA ILE A 633 21.15 -18.74 13.21
C ILE A 633 21.82 -19.65 12.17
N GLY A 634 23.02 -19.26 11.75
CA GLY A 634 23.72 -19.94 10.65
C GLY A 634 23.09 -19.58 9.30
N GLU A 635 22.61 -20.60 8.58
CA GLU A 635 21.92 -20.43 7.30
C GLU A 635 20.48 -19.95 7.52
N SER A 636 19.94 -19.16 6.59
CA SER A 636 18.65 -18.49 6.73
C SER A 636 17.45 -19.45 6.72
N ASP A 637 17.59 -20.58 6.03
CA ASP A 637 16.60 -21.65 5.85
C ASP A 637 16.65 -22.72 6.96
N SER A 638 17.65 -22.66 7.86
CA SER A 638 17.82 -23.65 8.93
C SER A 638 16.61 -23.72 9.86
N ALA A 639 16.41 -24.88 10.48
CA ALA A 639 15.33 -25.07 11.45
C ALA A 639 15.45 -24.09 12.62
N GLU A 640 16.67 -23.81 13.08
CA GLU A 640 16.95 -22.85 14.14
C GLU A 640 16.62 -21.40 13.71
N SER A 641 16.92 -21.03 12.47
CA SER A 641 16.57 -19.72 11.90
C SER A 641 15.06 -19.55 11.76
N LYS A 642 14.36 -20.55 11.23
CA LYS A 642 12.90 -20.56 11.13
C LYS A 642 12.26 -20.50 12.52
N ALA A 643 12.78 -21.26 13.50
CA ALA A 643 12.32 -21.21 14.88
C ALA A 643 12.50 -19.82 15.50
N LEU A 644 13.66 -19.16 15.29
CA LEU A 644 13.89 -17.79 15.78
C LEU A 644 12.83 -16.83 15.24
N ARG A 645 12.54 -16.87 13.94
CA ARG A 645 11.53 -15.99 13.32
C ARG A 645 10.12 -16.33 13.81
N LYS A 646 9.76 -17.61 13.89
CA LYS A 646 8.48 -18.07 14.45
C LYS A 646 8.27 -17.63 15.90
N ALA A 647 9.32 -17.56 16.72
CA ALA A 647 9.22 -17.05 18.08
C ALA A 647 8.64 -15.61 18.15
N TYR A 648 9.00 -14.74 17.22
CA TYR A 648 8.43 -13.40 17.09
C TYR A 648 7.06 -13.43 16.38
N ALA A 649 6.95 -14.18 15.29
CA ALA A 649 5.75 -14.25 14.47
C ALA A 649 4.51 -14.73 15.26
N THR A 650 4.68 -15.74 16.13
CA THR A 650 3.62 -16.24 17.03
C THR A 650 3.05 -15.14 17.91
N LEU A 651 3.90 -14.25 18.45
CA LEU A 651 3.43 -13.12 19.26
C LEU A 651 2.77 -12.04 18.40
N PHE A 652 3.34 -11.69 17.25
CA PHE A 652 2.72 -10.72 16.34
C PHE A 652 1.31 -11.17 15.91
N ALA A 653 1.16 -12.44 15.55
CA ALA A 653 -0.13 -13.03 15.19
C ALA A 653 -1.12 -13.05 16.37
N ALA A 654 -0.67 -13.34 17.59
CA ALA A 654 -1.54 -13.38 18.77
C ALA A 654 -2.12 -12.00 19.13
N TYR A 655 -1.31 -10.93 19.05
CA TYR A 655 -1.72 -9.59 19.49
C TYR A 655 -2.45 -8.77 18.41
N ARG A 656 -2.42 -9.16 17.13
CA ARG A 656 -3.05 -8.38 16.05
C ARG A 656 -4.57 -8.23 16.19
N GLU A 657 -5.27 -9.27 16.63
CA GLU A 657 -6.75 -9.26 16.70
C GLU A 657 -7.29 -8.16 17.60
N VAL A 658 -6.78 -8.05 18.84
CA VAL A 658 -7.25 -7.01 19.77
C VAL A 658 -6.91 -5.60 19.30
N VAL A 659 -5.74 -5.42 18.69
CA VAL A 659 -5.29 -4.11 18.22
C VAL A 659 -6.07 -3.66 17.00
N VAL A 660 -6.23 -4.55 16.01
CA VAL A 660 -7.00 -4.28 14.79
C VAL A 660 -8.46 -3.99 15.15
N ASN A 661 -9.08 -4.80 16.02
CA ASN A 661 -10.46 -4.54 16.46
C ASN A 661 -10.58 -3.23 17.26
N SER A 662 -9.60 -2.89 18.10
CA SER A 662 -9.61 -1.62 18.82
C SER A 662 -9.41 -0.42 17.89
N TYR A 663 -8.63 -0.56 16.83
CA TYR A 663 -8.26 0.54 15.94
C TYR A 663 -9.29 0.73 14.82
N TYR A 664 -9.69 -0.35 14.17
CA TYR A 664 -10.62 -0.38 13.03
C TYR A 664 -12.05 -0.81 13.40
N GLY A 665 -12.23 -1.65 14.43
CA GLY A 665 -13.49 -2.35 14.64
C GLY A 665 -13.88 -3.15 13.38
N ASP A 666 -15.16 -3.13 13.02
CA ASP A 666 -15.70 -3.86 11.85
C ASP A 666 -15.21 -3.31 10.49
N ARG A 667 -14.39 -2.26 10.48
CA ARG A 667 -13.81 -1.66 9.26
C ARG A 667 -12.58 -2.41 8.74
N ALA A 668 -12.06 -3.37 9.49
CA ALA A 668 -10.99 -4.24 9.03
C ALA A 668 -11.17 -5.63 9.62
N SER A 669 -10.73 -6.63 8.88
CA SER A 669 -10.70 -8.02 9.34
C SER A 669 -9.26 -8.46 9.48
N VAL A 670 -8.95 -9.25 10.52
CA VAL A 670 -7.70 -9.99 10.56
C VAL A 670 -7.70 -11.03 9.43
N ILE A 671 -6.54 -11.20 8.81
CA ILE A 671 -6.33 -12.18 7.75
C ILE A 671 -5.24 -13.18 8.16
N GLU A 672 -5.38 -14.43 7.70
CA GLU A 672 -4.59 -15.56 8.20
C GLU A 672 -3.43 -15.96 7.29
N TYR A 673 -3.48 -15.57 6.02
CA TYR A 673 -2.45 -15.88 5.02
C TYR A 673 -1.92 -14.57 4.42
N PRO A 674 -0.66 -14.51 3.96
CA PRO A 674 -0.10 -13.33 3.29
C PRO A 674 -0.65 -13.18 1.87
N ILE A 675 -1.96 -12.98 1.78
CA ILE A 675 -2.75 -12.75 0.58
C ILE A 675 -4.04 -12.02 0.98
N SER A 676 -4.55 -11.15 0.11
CA SER A 676 -5.86 -10.53 0.29
C SER A 676 -6.97 -11.58 0.32
N ASN A 677 -7.90 -11.53 1.27
CA ASN A 677 -9.07 -12.42 1.30
C ASN A 677 -10.01 -12.21 0.10
N THR A 678 -9.84 -11.11 -0.65
CA THR A 678 -10.58 -10.84 -1.89
C THR A 678 -10.01 -11.64 -3.07
N SER A 679 -8.80 -12.19 -2.95
CA SER A 679 -8.23 -13.06 -3.97
C SER A 679 -9.00 -14.38 -4.08
N TRP A 680 -9.22 -14.86 -5.30
CA TRP A 680 -9.79 -16.18 -5.55
C TRP A 680 -8.92 -17.33 -5.00
N ALA A 681 -7.60 -17.09 -4.83
CA ALA A 681 -6.66 -18.07 -4.28
C ALA A 681 -6.57 -18.05 -2.75
N ALA A 682 -7.19 -17.08 -2.07
CA ALA A 682 -7.12 -16.99 -0.62
C ALA A 682 -7.72 -18.23 0.07
N PRO A 683 -6.96 -18.93 0.93
CA PRO A 683 -7.50 -20.06 1.70
C PRO A 683 -8.66 -19.62 2.59
N GLN A 684 -9.74 -20.39 2.57
CA GLN A 684 -10.96 -20.11 3.34
C GLN A 684 -11.09 -21.01 4.57
N PRO A 685 -11.79 -20.58 5.65
CA PRO A 685 -11.99 -21.41 6.85
C PRO A 685 -12.61 -22.79 6.61
N THR A 686 -13.29 -22.98 5.47
CA THR A 686 -13.89 -24.24 5.06
C THR A 686 -12.96 -25.13 4.23
N ASP A 687 -11.80 -24.61 3.80
CA ASP A 687 -10.85 -25.35 3.00
C ASP A 687 -10.07 -26.35 3.87
N ASP A 688 -9.78 -27.52 3.31
CA ASP A 688 -8.97 -28.53 3.99
C ASP A 688 -7.56 -27.98 4.26
N GLY A 689 -7.09 -28.12 5.51
CA GLY A 689 -5.78 -27.62 5.94
C GLY A 689 -5.73 -26.10 6.20
N TYR A 690 -6.87 -25.43 6.28
CA TYR A 690 -6.92 -24.05 6.79
C TYR A 690 -6.36 -23.97 8.21
N ALA A 691 -5.50 -22.98 8.46
CA ALA A 691 -4.84 -22.75 9.73
C ALA A 691 -4.88 -21.26 10.11
N ILE A 692 -4.92 -20.99 11.41
CA ILE A 692 -4.72 -19.65 11.94
C ILE A 692 -3.21 -19.36 11.89
N ALA A 693 -2.82 -18.17 11.46
CA ALA A 693 -1.43 -17.77 11.31
C ALA A 693 -0.67 -17.96 12.62
N TYR A 694 0.45 -18.71 12.56
CA TYR A 694 1.36 -18.94 13.69
C TYR A 694 0.67 -19.43 14.98
N SER A 695 -0.34 -20.29 14.85
CA SER A 695 -1.15 -20.80 15.96
C SER A 695 -0.76 -22.21 16.43
N VAL A 696 0.46 -22.65 16.18
CA VAL A 696 0.99 -23.96 16.59
C VAL A 696 2.30 -23.81 17.36
N ASP A 697 2.61 -24.80 18.20
CA ASP A 697 3.88 -24.90 18.93
C ASP A 697 4.99 -25.51 18.06
N THR A 698 6.15 -25.82 18.66
CA THR A 698 7.30 -26.40 17.94
C THR A 698 7.06 -27.81 17.42
N ASP A 699 6.09 -28.53 17.99
CA ASP A 699 5.71 -29.89 17.56
C ASP A 699 4.57 -29.86 16.51
N GLY A 700 4.04 -28.68 16.20
CA GLY A 700 2.95 -28.48 15.26
C GLY A 700 1.55 -28.64 15.87
N GLU A 701 1.45 -28.72 17.20
CA GLU A 701 0.17 -28.85 17.90
C GLU A 701 -0.47 -27.47 18.12
N ALA A 702 -1.81 -27.42 18.04
CA ALA A 702 -2.53 -26.16 18.18
C ALA A 702 -2.41 -25.57 19.58
N ILE A 703 -2.01 -24.29 19.67
CA ILE A 703 -1.85 -23.60 20.96
C ILE A 703 -3.14 -22.99 21.49
N TYR A 704 -4.17 -22.90 20.63
CA TYR A 704 -5.47 -22.35 20.97
C TYR A 704 -6.55 -23.43 21.02
N THR A 705 -7.45 -23.31 22.00
CA THR A 705 -8.67 -24.13 22.07
C THR A 705 -9.92 -23.27 22.04
N ALA A 706 -11.04 -23.86 21.59
CA ALA A 706 -12.33 -23.19 21.59
C ALA A 706 -12.71 -22.78 23.03
N GLY A 707 -12.90 -21.49 23.26
CA GLY A 707 -13.29 -20.92 24.56
C GLY A 707 -12.17 -20.29 25.38
N MET A 708 -10.92 -20.28 24.90
CA MET A 708 -9.87 -19.46 25.51
C MET A 708 -10.24 -17.97 25.49
N THR A 709 -10.04 -17.30 26.63
CA THR A 709 -10.06 -15.83 26.72
C THR A 709 -8.87 -15.23 25.98
N ALA A 710 -8.93 -13.94 25.67
CA ALA A 710 -7.82 -13.22 25.04
C ALA A 710 -6.51 -13.37 25.84
N GLN A 711 -6.57 -13.19 27.17
CA GLN A 711 -5.38 -13.36 28.03
C GLN A 711 -4.81 -14.78 27.96
N GLN A 712 -5.66 -15.81 27.97
CA GLN A 712 -5.20 -17.20 27.85
C GLN A 712 -4.54 -17.46 26.50
N LYS A 713 -5.03 -16.86 25.41
CA LYS A 713 -4.37 -16.93 24.10
C LYS A 713 -2.99 -16.25 24.14
N TYR A 714 -2.87 -15.09 24.78
CA TYR A 714 -1.57 -14.40 24.91
C TYR A 714 -0.57 -15.20 25.74
N ASP A 715 -1.01 -15.80 26.85
CA ASP A 715 -0.17 -16.64 27.69
C ASP A 715 0.30 -17.90 26.93
N ALA A 716 -0.59 -18.52 26.14
CA ALA A 716 -0.26 -19.67 25.29
C ALA A 716 0.73 -19.30 24.16
N ALA A 717 0.51 -18.15 23.51
CA ALA A 717 1.43 -17.64 22.48
C ALA A 717 2.82 -17.32 23.05
N LEU A 718 2.88 -16.76 24.27
CA LEU A 718 4.16 -16.53 24.96
C LEU A 718 4.85 -17.84 25.33
N ALA A 719 4.11 -18.85 25.77
CA ALA A 719 4.66 -20.18 26.03
C ALA A 719 5.27 -20.81 24.77
N ALA A 720 4.54 -20.80 23.65
CA ALA A 720 5.04 -21.30 22.37
C ALA A 720 6.24 -20.47 21.86
N SER A 721 6.22 -19.15 22.01
CA SER A 721 7.36 -18.27 21.67
C SER A 721 8.63 -18.65 22.44
N ILE A 722 8.52 -18.99 23.73
CA ILE A 722 9.63 -19.49 24.54
C ILE A 722 10.18 -20.79 23.97
N GLU A 723 9.32 -21.75 23.61
CA GLU A 723 9.71 -23.03 23.03
C GLU A 723 10.43 -22.83 21.69
N PHE A 724 9.95 -21.92 20.83
CA PHE A 724 10.63 -21.56 19.59
C PHE A 724 12.01 -20.92 19.81
N PHE A 725 12.17 -20.05 20.81
CA PHE A 725 13.52 -19.55 21.17
C PHE A 725 14.46 -20.67 21.64
N GLU A 726 13.94 -21.65 22.40
CA GLU A 726 14.74 -22.82 22.81
C GLU A 726 15.10 -23.70 21.62
N ALA A 727 14.18 -23.91 20.68
CA ALA A 727 14.42 -24.62 19.42
C ALA A 727 15.43 -23.88 18.51
N ALA A 728 15.48 -22.56 18.58
CA ALA A 728 16.51 -21.74 17.93
C ALA A 728 17.89 -21.82 18.61
N GLY A 729 18.03 -22.60 19.71
CA GLY A 729 19.27 -22.83 20.42
C GLY A 729 19.56 -21.84 21.56
N TYR A 730 18.61 -20.98 21.90
CA TYR A 730 18.76 -20.08 23.05
C TYR A 730 18.43 -20.79 24.35
N THR A 731 19.12 -20.39 25.43
CA THR A 731 18.94 -20.99 26.76
C THR A 731 18.53 -19.94 27.78
N ARG A 732 17.74 -20.36 28.77
CA ARG A 732 17.29 -19.50 29.86
C ARG A 732 18.17 -19.63 31.09
N THR A 733 18.51 -18.49 31.68
CA THR A 733 19.15 -18.41 33.00
C THR A 733 18.21 -17.69 33.96
N ALA A 734 17.90 -18.30 35.10
CA ALA A 734 16.92 -17.77 36.06
C ALA A 734 15.54 -17.43 35.44
N GLY A 735 15.12 -18.20 34.44
CA GLY A 735 13.81 -18.06 33.79
C GLY A 735 13.77 -17.08 32.60
N VAL A 736 14.87 -16.40 32.29
CA VAL A 736 14.94 -15.42 31.17
C VAL A 736 16.05 -15.77 30.18
N PHE A 737 15.87 -15.39 28.92
CA PHE A 737 16.91 -15.43 27.90
C PHE A 737 17.90 -14.28 28.11
N THR A 738 19.18 -14.48 27.77
CA THR A 738 20.23 -13.46 27.97
C THR A 738 21.13 -13.24 26.75
N THR A 739 20.97 -14.06 25.70
CA THR A 739 21.82 -14.04 24.50
C THR A 739 21.04 -13.86 23.21
N VAL A 740 19.72 -13.67 23.28
CA VAL A 740 18.90 -13.37 22.10
C VAL A 740 19.27 -11.96 21.61
N PRO A 741 19.66 -11.78 20.34
CA PRO A 741 19.97 -10.48 19.78
C PRO A 741 18.80 -9.51 19.89
N GLU A 742 19.11 -8.23 20.12
CA GLU A 742 18.11 -7.18 20.06
C GLU A 742 17.74 -6.91 18.60
N LEU A 743 16.45 -6.92 18.29
CA LEU A 743 15.93 -6.61 16.95
C LEU A 743 15.23 -5.25 16.94
N THR A 744 15.17 -4.62 15.77
CA THR A 744 14.39 -3.38 15.57
C THR A 744 13.25 -3.59 14.59
N ALA A 745 12.04 -3.23 15.01
CA ALA A 745 10.86 -3.14 14.15
C ALA A 745 10.65 -1.71 13.65
N HIS A 746 10.47 -1.57 12.34
CA HIS A 746 10.36 -0.28 11.65
C HIS A 746 8.92 -0.03 11.18
N ILE A 747 8.37 1.15 11.50
CA ILE A 747 6.99 1.53 11.16
C ILE A 747 7.00 2.85 10.38
N PRO A 748 6.48 2.89 9.14
CA PRO A 748 6.33 4.12 8.38
C PRO A 748 5.00 4.85 8.70
N ALA A 749 4.80 5.31 9.95
CA ALA A 749 3.51 5.85 10.41
C ALA A 749 3.59 7.17 11.20
N ASP A 750 4.31 8.15 10.65
CA ASP A 750 4.35 9.56 11.07
C ASP A 750 4.84 9.84 12.52
N GLY A 751 5.40 8.83 13.22
CA GLY A 751 6.09 9.01 14.49
C GLY A 751 5.19 9.32 15.69
N GLN A 752 3.87 9.18 15.54
CA GLN A 752 2.89 9.50 16.60
C GLN A 752 2.36 8.25 17.32
N GLY A 753 2.69 7.05 16.85
CA GLY A 753 2.12 5.80 17.34
C GLY A 753 0.65 5.56 16.95
N ASP A 754 0.09 6.36 16.05
CA ASP A 754 -1.29 6.24 15.55
C ASP A 754 -1.36 5.25 14.37
N HIS A 755 -1.02 3.99 14.63
CA HIS A 755 -1.06 2.93 13.64
C HIS A 755 -1.26 1.56 14.31
N PRO A 756 -2.05 0.64 13.74
CA PRO A 756 -2.28 -0.69 14.32
C PRO A 756 -0.96 -1.44 14.58
N ALA A 757 0.03 -1.36 13.68
CA ALA A 757 1.30 -2.04 13.89
C ALA A 757 2.06 -1.52 15.12
N PHE A 758 1.94 -0.24 15.46
CA PHE A 758 2.56 0.32 16.67
C PHE A 758 1.96 -0.31 17.94
N GLY A 759 0.63 -0.46 17.98
CA GLY A 759 -0.04 -1.15 19.08
C GLY A 759 0.39 -2.61 19.20
N ILE A 760 0.43 -3.35 18.08
CA ILE A 760 0.86 -4.77 18.06
C ILE A 760 2.28 -4.89 18.61
N LEU A 761 3.23 -4.13 18.05
CA LEU A 761 4.63 -4.18 18.42
C LEU A 761 4.86 -3.75 19.88
N THR A 762 4.07 -2.80 20.38
CA THR A 762 4.15 -2.35 21.79
C THR A 762 3.75 -3.47 22.75
N TYR A 763 2.65 -4.19 22.47
CA TYR A 763 2.25 -5.33 23.30
C TYR A 763 3.26 -6.48 23.22
N VAL A 764 3.76 -6.78 22.02
CA VAL A 764 4.78 -7.83 21.84
C VAL A 764 6.08 -7.48 22.55
N LYS A 765 6.54 -6.22 22.46
CA LYS A 765 7.71 -5.73 23.19
C LYS A 765 7.56 -5.94 24.70
N ALA A 766 6.38 -5.65 25.26
CA ALA A 766 6.12 -5.87 26.68
C ALA A 766 6.16 -7.36 27.05
N ALA A 767 5.57 -8.24 26.22
CA ALA A 767 5.58 -9.69 26.44
C ALA A 767 7.00 -10.28 26.37
N LEU A 768 7.78 -9.92 25.35
CA LEU A 768 9.18 -10.35 25.17
C LEU A 768 10.07 -9.90 26.33
N ALA A 769 9.85 -8.69 26.88
CA ALA A 769 10.60 -8.20 28.02
C ALA A 769 10.43 -9.09 29.27
N THR A 770 9.28 -9.74 29.45
CA THR A 770 9.06 -10.64 30.60
C THR A 770 9.92 -11.91 30.56
N ILE A 771 10.41 -12.28 29.37
CA ILE A 771 11.29 -13.44 29.15
C ILE A 771 12.73 -13.02 28.84
N GLY A 772 13.08 -11.74 28.98
CA GLY A 772 14.42 -11.20 28.80
C GLY A 772 14.84 -10.96 27.34
N VAL A 773 13.88 -10.86 26.41
CA VAL A 773 14.14 -10.55 25.00
C VAL A 773 13.80 -9.08 24.71
N THR A 774 14.69 -8.37 24.01
CA THR A 774 14.51 -6.95 23.68
C THR A 774 14.03 -6.79 22.24
N LEU A 775 12.90 -6.10 22.07
CA LEU A 775 12.43 -5.58 20.78
C LEU A 775 12.41 -4.05 20.80
N ASN A 776 13.14 -3.44 19.88
CA ASN A 776 13.14 -2.00 19.65
C ASN A 776 12.08 -1.64 18.61
N ILE A 777 11.47 -0.45 18.76
CA ILE A 777 10.45 0.05 17.83
C ILE A 777 10.94 1.41 17.34
N THR A 778 11.01 1.57 16.03
CA THR A 778 11.29 2.85 15.36
C THR A 778 10.06 3.22 14.54
N ASP A 779 9.30 4.19 15.04
CA ASP A 779 8.21 4.83 14.31
C ASP A 779 8.74 6.09 13.62
N TYR A 780 8.77 6.07 12.28
CA TYR A 780 9.38 7.13 11.49
C TYR A 780 8.42 8.31 11.34
N ALA A 781 8.88 9.50 11.74
CA ALA A 781 8.13 10.74 11.53
C ALA A 781 7.92 11.10 10.04
N ASP A 782 8.78 10.58 9.16
CA ASP A 782 8.65 10.67 7.70
C ASP A 782 9.05 9.32 7.11
N SER A 783 8.09 8.65 6.48
CA SER A 783 8.23 7.31 5.92
C SER A 783 9.32 7.21 4.85
N ASN A 784 9.68 8.31 4.18
CA ASN A 784 10.73 8.30 3.16
C ASN A 784 12.12 7.99 3.74
N ASN A 785 12.30 8.13 5.05
CA ASN A 785 13.53 7.74 5.73
C ASN A 785 13.63 6.23 5.98
N PHE A 786 12.52 5.49 5.86
CA PHE A 786 12.47 4.04 6.05
C PHE A 786 12.81 3.27 4.77
N TRP A 787 12.28 3.67 3.61
CA TRP A 787 12.45 2.90 2.37
C TRP A 787 13.91 2.57 2.01
N PRO A 788 14.89 3.51 2.13
CA PRO A 788 16.29 3.19 1.88
C PRO A 788 16.88 2.15 2.86
N VAL A 789 16.34 2.02 4.07
CA VAL A 789 16.73 0.99 5.05
C VAL A 789 16.24 -0.38 4.59
N LEU A 790 15.01 -0.46 4.09
CA LEU A 790 14.44 -1.71 3.57
C LEU A 790 15.15 -2.14 2.28
N GLU A 791 15.23 -1.25 1.30
CA GLU A 791 15.89 -1.48 0.00
C GLU A 791 17.38 -1.81 0.18
N GLY A 792 18.04 -1.20 1.16
CA GLY A 792 19.44 -1.48 1.49
C GLY A 792 19.67 -2.78 2.26
N ASN A 793 18.65 -3.63 2.45
CA ASN A 793 18.71 -4.87 3.23
C ASN A 793 19.18 -4.65 4.70
N GLN A 794 18.71 -3.58 5.34
CA GLN A 794 19.14 -3.16 6.69
C GLN A 794 18.05 -3.31 7.76
N ALA A 795 16.80 -3.57 7.40
CA ALA A 795 15.69 -3.74 8.34
C ALA A 795 15.59 -5.21 8.83
N ASP A 796 15.60 -5.43 10.15
CA ASP A 796 15.37 -6.76 10.71
C ASP A 796 13.88 -7.15 10.62
N ILE A 797 13.02 -6.21 11.03
CA ILE A 797 11.56 -6.33 11.04
C ILE A 797 10.96 -5.03 10.52
N TRP A 798 9.92 -5.09 9.70
CA TRP A 798 9.22 -3.91 9.21
C TRP A 798 7.71 -4.10 9.15
N CYS A 799 6.98 -3.00 9.07
CA CYS A 799 5.54 -2.97 8.84
C CYS A 799 5.27 -2.26 7.52
N ALA A 800 4.41 -2.84 6.69
CA ALA A 800 4.02 -2.28 5.41
C ALA A 800 2.65 -2.81 5.00
N ALA A 801 2.20 -2.43 3.81
CA ALA A 801 0.99 -2.97 3.20
C ALA A 801 1.24 -3.27 1.73
N TRP A 802 0.61 -4.31 1.22
CA TRP A 802 0.60 -4.65 -0.20
C TRP A 802 -0.70 -4.17 -0.85
N GLY A 803 -0.58 -3.58 -2.05
CA GLY A 803 -1.68 -3.52 -3.01
C GLY A 803 -1.63 -4.79 -3.85
N ALA A 804 -2.74 -5.53 -3.91
CA ALA A 804 -2.82 -6.77 -4.67
C ALA A 804 -3.33 -6.51 -6.09
N THR A 805 -2.98 -7.39 -7.02
CA THR A 805 -3.57 -7.49 -8.34
C THR A 805 -4.73 -8.50 -8.34
N ILE A 806 -5.45 -8.57 -9.46
CA ILE A 806 -6.51 -9.58 -9.65
C ILE A 806 -5.92 -10.99 -9.64
N ASP A 807 -4.83 -11.19 -10.38
CA ASP A 807 -4.06 -12.43 -10.34
C ASP A 807 -3.15 -12.44 -9.10
N PRO A 808 -3.13 -13.51 -8.29
CA PRO A 808 -2.39 -13.61 -7.04
C PRO A 808 -0.94 -14.09 -7.24
N ASP A 809 -0.35 -13.84 -8.41
CA ASP A 809 1.03 -14.21 -8.68
C ASP A 809 1.99 -13.73 -7.59
N MET A 810 2.88 -14.66 -7.19
CA MET A 810 3.78 -14.50 -6.06
C MET A 810 5.23 -14.23 -6.50
N TYR A 811 5.49 -14.23 -7.81
CA TYR A 811 6.85 -14.23 -8.35
C TYR A 811 7.64 -12.99 -7.96
N GLN A 812 7.06 -11.80 -8.13
CA GLN A 812 7.73 -10.54 -7.79
C GLN A 812 8.17 -10.51 -6.32
N VAL A 813 7.31 -10.95 -5.42
CA VAL A 813 7.50 -10.76 -3.98
C VAL A 813 8.37 -11.85 -3.36
N TYR A 814 8.28 -13.10 -3.83
CA TYR A 814 8.83 -14.25 -3.12
C TYR A 814 9.85 -15.08 -3.91
N HIS A 815 9.89 -14.98 -5.23
CA HIS A 815 10.82 -15.78 -6.02
C HIS A 815 12.28 -15.39 -5.73
N SER A 816 13.18 -16.37 -5.63
CA SER A 816 14.57 -16.18 -5.20
C SER A 816 15.36 -15.24 -6.13
N SER A 817 15.03 -15.20 -7.43
CA SER A 817 15.69 -14.30 -8.39
C SER A 817 15.48 -12.82 -8.07
N ASN A 818 14.44 -12.48 -7.30
CA ASN A 818 14.12 -11.11 -6.90
C ASN A 818 14.68 -10.75 -5.52
N ALA A 819 15.45 -11.63 -4.88
CA ALA A 819 16.12 -11.31 -3.63
C ALA A 819 17.14 -10.19 -3.85
N ILE A 820 17.32 -9.32 -2.84
CA ILE A 820 18.20 -8.15 -2.95
C ILE A 820 19.62 -8.59 -3.33
N GLY A 821 20.09 -8.11 -4.49
CA GLY A 821 21.42 -8.40 -5.04
C GLY A 821 21.52 -9.70 -5.83
N ALA A 822 20.41 -10.39 -6.11
CA ALA A 822 20.37 -11.60 -6.94
C ALA A 822 20.35 -11.30 -8.46
N GLY A 823 20.25 -10.03 -8.85
CA GLY A 823 20.25 -9.59 -10.25
C GLY A 823 18.88 -9.49 -10.91
N GLY A 824 17.80 -9.78 -10.17
CA GLY A 824 16.42 -9.51 -10.58
C GLY A 824 15.95 -8.12 -10.15
N THR A 825 14.72 -8.04 -9.62
CA THR A 825 14.06 -6.76 -9.29
C THR A 825 14.34 -6.22 -7.89
N ASP A 826 15.06 -6.99 -7.05
CA ASP A 826 15.32 -6.69 -5.64
C ASP A 826 14.06 -6.50 -4.74
N SER A 827 12.87 -6.88 -5.22
CA SER A 827 11.60 -6.73 -4.49
C SER A 827 11.33 -7.79 -3.43
N ASN A 828 12.06 -8.91 -3.41
CA ASN A 828 11.99 -9.89 -2.33
C ASN A 828 12.83 -9.40 -1.15
N HIS A 829 12.25 -8.45 -0.40
CA HIS A 829 12.86 -7.88 0.81
C HIS A 829 12.90 -8.86 2.00
N TYR A 830 12.18 -9.97 1.93
CA TYR A 830 12.27 -11.07 2.90
C TYR A 830 13.61 -11.80 2.82
N SER A 831 14.29 -11.72 1.67
CA SER A 831 15.53 -12.44 1.39
C SER A 831 15.39 -13.95 1.60
N ILE A 832 14.22 -14.50 1.25
CA ILE A 832 14.03 -15.95 1.18
C ILE A 832 14.59 -16.48 -0.13
N THR A 833 15.18 -17.67 -0.06
CA THR A 833 15.68 -18.41 -1.23
C THR A 833 15.29 -19.86 -1.05
N ASP A 834 14.25 -20.30 -1.76
CA ASP A 834 13.65 -21.63 -1.59
C ASP A 834 13.25 -22.19 -2.97
N GLN A 835 13.94 -23.25 -3.40
CA GLN A 835 13.75 -23.82 -4.73
C GLN A 835 12.36 -24.46 -4.88
N ASP A 836 11.80 -25.06 -3.83
CA ASP A 836 10.47 -25.68 -3.90
C ASP A 836 9.38 -24.61 -4.05
N LEU A 837 9.56 -23.47 -3.36
CA LEU A 837 8.71 -22.30 -3.56
C LEU A 837 8.83 -21.74 -4.98
N ASP A 838 10.06 -21.56 -5.48
CA ASP A 838 10.31 -21.04 -6.83
C ASP A 838 9.64 -21.93 -7.89
N ASP A 839 9.85 -23.24 -7.81
CA ASP A 839 9.30 -24.23 -8.74
C ASP A 839 7.77 -24.19 -8.74
N LYS A 840 7.13 -24.12 -7.56
CA LYS A 840 5.66 -24.04 -7.44
C LYS A 840 5.09 -22.73 -7.96
N ILE A 841 5.76 -21.60 -7.75
CA ILE A 841 5.34 -20.32 -8.32
C ILE A 841 5.37 -20.39 -9.84
N VAL A 842 6.44 -20.95 -10.42
CA VAL A 842 6.57 -21.12 -11.88
C VAL A 842 5.51 -22.10 -12.40
N GLU A 843 5.29 -23.23 -11.73
CA GLU A 843 4.24 -24.20 -12.09
C GLU A 843 2.84 -23.55 -12.07
N ALA A 844 2.53 -22.73 -11.05
CA ALA A 844 1.26 -22.02 -10.96
C ALA A 844 1.10 -20.97 -12.05
N ARG A 845 2.19 -20.36 -12.54
CA ARG A 845 2.16 -19.44 -13.69
C ARG A 845 1.94 -20.19 -15.01
N GLN A 846 2.41 -21.43 -15.14
CA GLN A 846 2.31 -22.24 -16.35
C GLN A 846 0.98 -23.01 -16.48
N SER A 847 0.11 -22.96 -15.47
CA SER A 847 -1.20 -23.61 -15.49
C SER A 847 -2.33 -22.61 -15.77
N ASP A 848 -3.30 -22.97 -16.62
CA ASP A 848 -4.55 -22.22 -16.81
C ASP A 848 -5.72 -22.79 -15.99
N ASP A 849 -5.53 -23.92 -15.30
CA ASP A 849 -6.54 -24.50 -14.42
C ASP A 849 -6.51 -23.77 -13.07
N GLN A 850 -7.50 -22.90 -12.85
CA GLN A 850 -7.61 -22.10 -11.63
C GLN A 850 -7.63 -22.95 -10.34
N ALA A 851 -8.16 -24.19 -10.38
CA ALA A 851 -8.17 -25.06 -9.20
C ALA A 851 -6.77 -25.62 -8.90
N VAL A 852 -6.01 -25.99 -9.94
CA VAL A 852 -4.60 -26.38 -9.80
C VAL A 852 -3.78 -25.22 -9.26
N ARG A 853 -3.93 -24.03 -9.85
CA ARG A 853 -3.23 -22.83 -9.38
C ARG A 853 -3.56 -22.50 -7.93
N LYS A 854 -4.84 -22.57 -7.53
CA LYS A 854 -5.27 -22.33 -6.14
C LYS A 854 -4.59 -23.29 -5.16
N ALA A 855 -4.47 -24.57 -5.52
CA ALA A 855 -3.76 -25.56 -4.70
C ALA A 855 -2.26 -25.22 -4.58
N LEU A 856 -1.60 -24.91 -5.70
CA LEU A 856 -0.18 -24.53 -5.71
C LEU A 856 0.09 -23.24 -4.92
N TYR A 857 -0.74 -22.21 -5.06
CA TYR A 857 -0.62 -20.98 -4.28
C TYR A 857 -0.82 -21.23 -2.79
N LYS A 858 -1.72 -22.14 -2.41
CA LYS A 858 -1.85 -22.55 -1.01
C LYS A 858 -0.57 -23.19 -0.48
N GLU A 859 0.04 -24.11 -1.24
CA GLU A 859 1.34 -24.71 -0.87
C GLU A 859 2.44 -23.64 -0.77
N CYS A 860 2.47 -22.67 -1.69
CA CYS A 860 3.40 -21.53 -1.62
C CYS A 860 3.23 -20.74 -0.32
N LEU A 861 1.98 -20.39 0.04
CA LEU A 861 1.67 -19.68 1.29
C LEU A 861 2.09 -20.49 2.53
N GLU A 862 1.92 -21.81 2.51
CA GLU A 862 2.37 -22.69 3.59
C GLU A 862 3.90 -22.67 3.74
N ILE A 863 4.67 -22.68 2.64
CA ILE A 863 6.14 -22.52 2.65
C ILE A 863 6.54 -21.15 3.18
N ILE A 864 5.92 -20.07 2.70
CA ILE A 864 6.20 -18.69 3.14
C ILE A 864 5.94 -18.52 4.64
N MET A 865 4.83 -19.05 5.14
CA MET A 865 4.52 -19.04 6.57
C MET A 865 5.49 -19.90 7.38
N ASP A 866 5.93 -21.05 6.86
CA ASP A 866 6.96 -21.88 7.48
C ASP A 866 8.32 -21.17 7.59
N TRP A 867 8.67 -20.36 6.59
CA TRP A 867 9.84 -19.49 6.68
C TRP A 867 9.75 -18.48 7.82
N GLY A 868 8.54 -18.10 8.25
CA GLY A 868 8.32 -17.16 9.35
C GLY A 868 8.59 -15.70 8.99
N VAL A 869 8.47 -15.35 7.71
CA VAL A 869 8.96 -14.06 7.19
C VAL A 869 7.88 -13.01 6.96
N GLU A 870 6.62 -13.39 6.82
CA GLU A 870 5.51 -12.45 6.66
C GLU A 870 4.35 -12.83 7.58
N ILE A 871 3.99 -11.88 8.44
CA ILE A 871 2.85 -12.00 9.34
C ILE A 871 1.74 -11.13 8.77
N PRO A 872 0.70 -11.71 8.16
CA PRO A 872 -0.46 -10.94 7.73
C PRO A 872 -1.12 -10.28 8.95
N THR A 873 -1.61 -9.05 8.84
CA THR A 873 -2.19 -8.34 10.00
C THR A 873 -3.67 -8.07 9.84
N TYR A 874 -4.05 -7.33 8.81
CA TYR A 874 -5.43 -6.96 8.57
C TYR A 874 -5.68 -6.61 7.10
N GLN A 875 -6.92 -6.76 6.68
CA GLN A 875 -7.46 -6.21 5.45
C GLN A 875 -8.55 -5.21 5.81
N ARG A 876 -8.34 -3.94 5.45
CA ARG A 876 -9.31 -2.86 5.70
C ARG A 876 -10.40 -2.84 4.64
N LYS A 877 -11.51 -2.17 4.95
CA LYS A 877 -12.55 -1.82 3.99
C LYS A 877 -12.35 -0.38 3.50
N ASN A 878 -12.53 -0.17 2.20
CA ASN A 878 -12.65 1.15 1.59
C ASN A 878 -14.13 1.58 1.63
N ALA A 879 -14.38 2.89 1.81
CA ALA A 879 -15.72 3.45 1.76
C ALA A 879 -15.92 4.29 0.51
N ILE A 880 -17.08 4.15 -0.09
CA ILE A 880 -17.65 5.13 -1.00
C ILE A 880 -18.95 5.62 -0.37
N VAL A 881 -19.11 6.93 -0.23
CA VAL A 881 -20.29 7.54 0.36
C VAL A 881 -21.05 8.35 -0.69
N PHE A 882 -22.37 8.23 -0.68
CA PHE A 882 -23.29 8.85 -1.62
C PHE A 882 -24.32 9.69 -0.87
N SER A 883 -24.75 10.80 -1.46
CA SER A 883 -25.91 11.57 -1.02
C SER A 883 -27.20 10.98 -1.62
N PRO A 884 -28.06 10.30 -0.85
CA PRO A 884 -29.31 9.71 -1.35
C PRO A 884 -30.33 10.76 -1.82
N LYS A 885 -30.10 12.03 -1.47
CA LYS A 885 -30.94 13.16 -1.88
C LYS A 885 -30.63 13.64 -3.29
N ARG A 886 -29.55 13.15 -3.88
CA ARG A 886 -29.00 13.68 -5.13
C ARG A 886 -28.61 12.61 -6.11
N VAL A 887 -28.20 11.46 -5.64
CA VAL A 887 -27.93 10.29 -6.46
C VAL A 887 -29.16 9.40 -6.36
N ASP A 888 -29.75 9.03 -7.49
CA ASP A 888 -30.80 8.02 -7.50
C ASP A 888 -30.16 6.65 -7.23
N LEU A 889 -30.29 6.19 -5.98
CA LEU A 889 -29.69 4.94 -5.54
C LEU A 889 -30.31 3.70 -6.21
N GLU A 890 -31.46 3.81 -6.89
CA GLU A 890 -32.03 2.71 -7.69
C GLU A 890 -31.28 2.52 -9.01
N THR A 891 -30.59 3.57 -9.48
CA THR A 891 -29.77 3.55 -10.71
C THR A 891 -28.28 3.35 -10.45
N LEU A 892 -27.86 3.42 -9.18
CA LEU A 892 -26.49 3.14 -8.76
C LEU A 892 -26.11 1.69 -9.08
N THR A 893 -24.87 1.47 -9.53
CA THR A 893 -24.29 0.12 -9.71
C THR A 893 -24.66 -0.77 -8.52
N PRO A 894 -25.44 -1.84 -8.74
CA PRO A 894 -25.80 -2.77 -7.69
C PRO A 894 -24.61 -3.63 -7.29
N ASP A 895 -24.56 -4.05 -6.02
CA ASP A 895 -23.54 -4.94 -5.48
C ASP A 895 -22.10 -4.50 -5.83
N ILE A 896 -21.75 -3.27 -5.47
CA ILE A 896 -20.41 -2.70 -5.65
C ILE A 896 -19.38 -3.62 -4.98
N THR A 897 -18.34 -4.00 -5.72
CA THR A 897 -17.23 -4.81 -5.21
C THR A 897 -15.89 -4.11 -5.43
N THR A 898 -14.83 -4.75 -4.93
CA THR A 898 -13.45 -4.36 -5.17
C THR A 898 -13.06 -4.33 -6.65
N PHE A 899 -13.67 -5.20 -7.47
CA PHE A 899 -13.37 -5.33 -8.91
C PHE A 899 -14.44 -4.68 -9.80
N TRP A 900 -15.64 -4.44 -9.26
CA TRP A 900 -16.73 -3.74 -9.95
C TRP A 900 -17.21 -2.55 -9.10
N GLY A 901 -16.47 -1.45 -9.19
CA GLY A 901 -16.78 -0.18 -8.55
C GLY A 901 -18.01 0.53 -9.13
N TRP A 902 -18.45 1.59 -8.45
CA TRP A 902 -19.67 2.36 -8.77
C TRP A 902 -19.66 3.08 -10.13
N MET A 903 -18.49 3.22 -10.77
CA MET A 903 -18.35 3.87 -12.08
C MET A 903 -18.47 2.88 -13.26
N ASN A 904 -18.55 1.57 -13.02
CA ASN A 904 -18.59 0.58 -14.11
C ASN A 904 -19.92 0.58 -14.89
N ASP A 905 -20.99 1.12 -14.29
CA ASP A 905 -22.30 1.33 -14.91
C ASP A 905 -22.68 2.83 -14.91
N ILE A 906 -21.68 3.72 -14.99
CA ILE A 906 -21.87 5.17 -14.85
C ILE A 906 -22.79 5.77 -15.93
N GLU A 907 -22.96 5.10 -17.06
CA GLU A 907 -23.89 5.49 -18.12
C GLU A 907 -25.36 5.36 -17.68
N LEU A 908 -25.64 4.48 -16.72
CA LEU A 908 -26.98 4.22 -16.19
C LEU A 908 -27.33 5.08 -14.97
N LEU A 909 -26.34 5.72 -14.33
CA LEU A 909 -26.53 6.50 -13.12
C LEU A 909 -27.35 7.76 -13.41
N ASP A 910 -28.36 8.02 -12.57
CA ASP A 910 -29.19 9.22 -12.60
C ASP A 910 -29.13 10.00 -11.28
N LEU A 911 -29.59 11.25 -11.31
CA LEU A 911 -29.74 12.11 -10.14
C LEU A 911 -31.18 12.07 -9.60
N ALA A 912 -31.33 12.23 -8.28
CA ALA A 912 -32.59 12.06 -7.54
C ALA A 912 -33.55 13.27 -7.56
#